data_AF-A0A926C8X3-F1
#
_entry.id   AF-A0A926C8X3-F1
#
_cell.length_a   1.000
_cell.length_b   1.000
_cell.length_c   1.000
_cell.angle_alpha   90.00
_cell.angle_beta   90.00
_cell.angle_gamma   90.00
#
_symmetry.space_group_name_H-M   'P 1'
#
loop_
_entity.id
_entity.type
_entity.pdbx_description
1 polymer ?
#
loop_
_entity_poly.entity_id
_entity_poly.type
_entity_poly.pdbx_seq_one_letter_code
_entity_poly.pdbx_strand_id
1 'polypeptide(L)'
;MSNHRSALIRVSSLASLVLCIALAGLAIIPPQAAQAEGSFSVFPALSEGNGARANIEWRSSKYGPLLFRRTLLRVYAREGEYILTASSAVAAPQSGSDPASRGDVLIYAPNNAVSGAVGRETIPASPSFSCLQQRVQTGNAQQGRISSRTQELAGPDTIINTTPLTPGRAAPNAYLPCFYRVPTAGTYSVVFYGPRGDNSDVEPDITGQIGEDTQNFDSRQRTSITAWDVSVRGQLADRATDQAGRLYTYYLTANTGANGRPVNSSMYVVTSDGFRYRVTSNGSDPYGWVSYANSRGFLDGDAPLYRNVLAVPTLANQDQNQLMQLQGGATLADPEFPMFFSPPADETLASLGIPLVPDVPRIEQFAFESPLGGDTTIEGQGGTFSFTTTISGVYELVVSRDGVDFDPTNLRNRVLRGTAQQPGLVSIVWDGKDAQGFNFPISDVYRARMEIHGGEVHFPSLDVENSINGGPTIEMLNPPGADCYAFVHPDGNRRCTGAFYDDRGYRTNAGVLVGTAVNGSLCENSTGNPPPVLFSPTDDAYDSAGPDRRYGFARGGNTDFSVCASDGGFGDKKGLDEWTYYPSNELFVPLQIVGPLAIQLTSFTAQAGAQGTNLRWTTAAERDSAFFHILRSSDQNIANASRLTTQEIVARGGPTAGAEYQWLDGSVQPGSTYYYWLQETETSGNVRTYGPAQAARPQASLGSRVYVPLVRR
;
A
#
# COMPACT_ATOMS: atom_id res chain seq x y z
N MET A 1 -85.90 2.70 -21.04
CA MET A 1 -87.10 2.78 -20.18
C MET A 1 -86.93 1.79 -19.03
N SER A 2 -87.14 2.26 -17.79
CA SER A 2 -87.24 1.51 -16.52
C SER A 2 -86.00 0.68 -16.09
N ASN A 3 -85.25 1.03 -15.03
CA ASN A 3 -85.60 0.97 -13.59
C ASN A 3 -86.02 -0.45 -13.15
N HIS A 4 -85.49 -1.10 -12.11
CA HIS A 4 -85.03 -0.63 -10.79
C HIS A 4 -84.25 -1.75 -10.07
N ARG A 5 -83.13 -1.41 -9.38
CA ARG A 5 -82.92 -1.33 -7.90
C ARG A 5 -82.75 -2.71 -7.21
N SER A 6 -81.84 -2.93 -6.27
CA SER A 6 -81.31 -2.07 -5.19
C SER A 6 -79.90 -2.55 -4.78
N ALA A 7 -78.88 -1.68 -4.71
CA ALA A 7 -78.36 -1.02 -3.49
C ALA A 7 -77.84 -2.04 -2.43
N LEU A 8 -76.56 -2.07 -2.06
CA LEU A 8 -75.81 -0.99 -1.43
C LEU A 8 -74.30 -1.04 -1.72
N ILE A 9 -73.76 0.16 -1.86
CA ILE A 9 -72.36 0.54 -2.07
C ILE A 9 -71.66 0.68 -0.71
N ARG A 10 -70.43 0.16 -0.58
CA ARG A 10 -69.34 0.91 0.08
C ARG A 10 -68.08 0.85 -0.77
N VAL A 11 -67.68 2.04 -1.20
CA VAL A 11 -66.43 2.40 -1.87
C VAL A 11 -65.29 2.34 -0.86
N SER A 12 -64.18 1.70 -1.24
CA SER A 12 -62.84 2.21 -0.92
C SER A 12 -61.75 1.41 -1.66
N SER A 13 -61.22 2.05 -2.71
CA SER A 13 -59.82 2.03 -3.16
C SER A 13 -59.15 0.68 -3.48
N LEU A 14 -59.22 0.30 -4.77
CA LEU A 14 -58.12 -0.40 -5.45
C LEU A 14 -56.93 0.54 -5.59
N ALA A 15 -55.95 0.42 -4.71
CA ALA A 15 -54.55 0.85 -4.91
C ALA A 15 -53.73 0.35 -3.73
N SER A 16 -53.27 -0.90 -3.79
CA SER A 16 -52.10 -1.46 -3.08
C SER A 16 -52.19 -2.99 -3.15
N LEU A 17 -51.74 -3.58 -4.26
CA LEU A 17 -51.52 -5.03 -4.32
C LEU A 17 -50.33 -5.39 -5.22
N VAL A 18 -49.20 -4.69 -5.05
CA VAL A 18 -47.86 -5.16 -5.45
C VAL A 18 -46.83 -4.50 -4.53
N LEU A 19 -46.88 -4.78 -3.22
CA LEU A 19 -45.79 -4.42 -2.29
C LEU A 19 -45.90 -5.26 -1.01
N CYS A 20 -45.65 -6.57 -1.06
CA CYS A 20 -45.48 -7.38 0.16
C CYS A 20 -44.83 -8.76 -0.07
N ILE A 21 -43.94 -8.90 -1.07
CA ILE A 21 -43.07 -10.09 -1.20
C ILE A 21 -41.66 -9.62 -1.57
N ALA A 22 -40.98 -8.94 -0.65
CA ALA A 22 -39.56 -8.59 -0.76
C ALA A 22 -38.93 -8.33 0.63
N LEU A 23 -39.34 -9.09 1.65
CA LEU A 23 -38.84 -8.94 3.04
C LEU A 23 -38.76 -10.30 3.74
N ALA A 24 -38.24 -11.32 3.03
CA ALA A 24 -37.90 -12.61 3.62
C ALA A 24 -36.62 -13.13 2.95
N GLY A 25 -35.50 -12.56 3.38
CA GLY A 25 -34.18 -12.88 2.83
C GLY A 25 -33.04 -12.06 3.43
N LEU A 26 -33.26 -11.31 4.52
CA LEU A 26 -32.15 -11.01 5.42
C LEU A 26 -31.90 -12.28 6.22
N ALA A 27 -30.83 -12.98 5.88
CA ALA A 27 -30.23 -13.91 6.83
C ALA A 27 -29.93 -13.09 8.08
N ILE A 28 -30.74 -13.28 9.12
CA ILE A 28 -30.39 -12.86 10.46
C ILE A 28 -29.18 -13.72 10.79
N ILE A 29 -27.98 -13.17 10.57
CA ILE A 29 -26.75 -13.73 11.09
C ILE A 29 -26.99 -13.76 12.60
N PRO A 30 -27.08 -14.95 13.23
CA PRO A 30 -27.21 -15.00 14.68
C PRO A 30 -26.04 -14.20 15.27
N PRO A 31 -26.23 -13.42 16.35
CA PRO A 31 -25.11 -12.74 16.99
C PRO A 31 -23.99 -13.77 17.19
N GLN A 32 -22.80 -13.48 16.64
CA GLN A 32 -21.63 -14.32 16.88
C GLN A 32 -21.55 -14.54 18.39
N ALA A 33 -21.65 -15.80 18.83
CA ALA A 33 -21.42 -16.12 20.22
C ALA A 33 -20.07 -15.50 20.61
N ALA A 34 -19.99 -14.85 21.76
CA ALA A 34 -18.74 -14.38 22.35
C ALA A 34 -17.63 -15.44 22.16
N GLN A 35 -16.60 -15.12 21.37
CA GLN A 35 -15.52 -16.07 21.06
C GLN A 35 -14.24 -15.62 21.72
N ALA A 36 -13.60 -16.56 22.42
CA ALA A 36 -12.19 -16.53 22.75
C ALA A 36 -11.33 -16.34 21.48
N GLU A 37 -10.09 -15.90 21.61
CA GLU A 37 -9.16 -15.77 20.48
C GLU A 37 -7.88 -16.55 20.74
N GLY A 38 -7.48 -17.37 19.77
CA GLY A 38 -6.33 -18.26 19.92
C GLY A 38 -5.94 -18.96 18.64
N SER A 39 -5.08 -19.96 18.74
CA SER A 39 -4.69 -20.83 17.63
C SER A 39 -5.89 -21.59 17.03
N PHE A 40 -6.99 -21.75 17.76
CA PHE A 40 -8.23 -22.31 17.24
C PHE A 40 -8.96 -21.36 16.27
N SER A 41 -8.79 -20.05 16.39
CA SER A 41 -9.29 -19.06 15.42
C SER A 41 -8.55 -19.18 14.08
N VAL A 42 -7.27 -19.56 14.14
CA VAL A 42 -6.42 -19.82 12.97
C VAL A 42 -6.72 -21.20 12.37
N PHE A 43 -6.88 -22.21 13.22
CA PHE A 43 -7.13 -23.61 12.84
C PHE A 43 -8.44 -24.11 13.47
N PRO A 44 -9.62 -23.73 12.94
CA PRO A 44 -10.92 -24.17 13.45
C PRO A 44 -11.12 -25.68 13.32
N ALA A 45 -12.19 -26.22 13.92
CA ALA A 45 -12.46 -27.67 13.94
C ALA A 45 -12.50 -28.30 12.54
N LEU A 46 -13.00 -27.56 11.53
CA LEU A 46 -13.06 -28.00 10.14
C LEU A 46 -11.71 -28.08 9.42
N SER A 47 -10.63 -27.61 10.06
CA SER A 47 -9.27 -27.67 9.51
C SER A 47 -8.61 -29.04 9.70
N GLU A 48 -9.14 -29.93 10.54
CA GLU A 48 -8.57 -31.27 10.73
C GLU A 48 -8.63 -32.09 9.44
N GLY A 49 -7.47 -32.56 8.98
CA GLY A 49 -7.33 -33.27 7.70
C GLY A 49 -7.33 -32.36 6.46
N ASN A 50 -7.42 -31.03 6.63
CA ASN A 50 -7.44 -30.05 5.55
C ASN A 50 -6.26 -29.07 5.64
N GLY A 51 -5.04 -29.61 5.62
CA GLY A 51 -3.78 -28.86 5.71
C GLY A 51 -2.96 -29.20 6.95
N ALA A 52 -2.00 -28.34 7.25
CA ALA A 52 -1.05 -28.46 8.33
C ALA A 52 -1.07 -27.21 9.22
N ARG A 53 -0.63 -27.42 10.46
CA ARG A 53 -0.46 -26.39 11.46
C ARG A 53 0.86 -25.68 11.23
N ALA A 54 0.80 -24.37 11.42
CA ALA A 54 1.98 -23.56 11.59
C ALA A 54 2.05 -23.05 13.03
N ASN A 55 3.12 -23.45 13.71
CA ASN A 55 3.38 -23.01 15.07
C ASN A 55 3.95 -21.60 15.04
N ILE A 56 3.46 -20.72 15.93
CA ILE A 56 4.12 -19.42 16.10
C ILE A 56 5.43 -19.60 16.85
N GLU A 57 6.41 -18.74 16.56
CA GLU A 57 7.79 -18.88 17.04
C GLU A 57 8.23 -17.74 17.98
N TRP A 58 9.23 -18.05 18.82
CA TRP A 58 10.05 -17.07 19.52
C TRP A 58 11.52 -17.45 19.47
N ARG A 59 12.30 -16.76 18.62
CA ARG A 59 13.67 -17.12 18.27
C ARG A 59 14.63 -15.92 18.32
N SER A 60 15.93 -16.18 18.33
CA SER A 60 16.99 -15.13 18.30
C SER A 60 17.47 -14.78 16.89
N SER A 61 17.22 -15.65 15.92
CA SER A 61 17.48 -15.44 14.50
C SER A 61 16.51 -14.46 13.84
N LYS A 62 16.84 -14.05 12.61
CA LYS A 62 16.11 -13.02 11.87
C LYS A 62 15.72 -13.49 10.47
N TYR A 63 14.75 -12.79 9.88
CA TYR A 63 14.53 -12.68 8.44
C TYR A 63 14.93 -11.28 7.97
N GLY A 64 15.80 -11.24 6.97
CA GLY A 64 16.54 -10.05 6.60
C GLY A 64 17.34 -9.48 7.78
N PRO A 65 17.94 -8.30 7.60
CA PRO A 65 18.42 -7.51 8.73
C PRO A 65 17.27 -6.93 9.58
N LEU A 66 16.01 -7.11 9.14
CA LEU A 66 14.83 -6.41 9.61
C LEU A 66 14.14 -7.08 10.81
N LEU A 67 13.68 -8.32 10.66
CA LEU A 67 12.67 -8.91 11.55
C LEU A 67 13.28 -10.03 12.38
N PHE A 68 13.18 -9.99 13.71
CA PHE A 68 13.39 -11.19 14.52
C PHE A 68 12.29 -12.23 14.26
N ARG A 69 12.65 -13.52 14.26
CA ARG A 69 11.70 -14.64 14.17
C ARG A 69 10.90 -14.81 15.46
N ARG A 70 10.01 -13.84 15.73
CA ARG A 70 9.21 -13.72 16.95
C ARG A 70 7.82 -13.27 16.58
N THR A 71 6.79 -13.99 17.02
CA THR A 71 5.42 -13.49 16.94
C THR A 71 5.05 -12.77 18.23
N LEU A 72 5.05 -11.44 18.19
CA LEU A 72 4.62 -10.60 19.31
C LEU A 72 3.14 -10.24 19.16
N LEU A 73 2.30 -10.78 20.04
CA LEU A 73 0.88 -10.48 20.01
C LEU A 73 0.55 -9.19 20.78
N ARG A 74 -0.48 -8.50 20.32
CA ARG A 74 -1.04 -7.29 20.92
C ARG A 74 -2.52 -7.52 21.19
N VAL A 75 -2.99 -7.15 22.38
CA VAL A 75 -4.39 -7.29 22.77
C VAL A 75 -4.89 -6.01 23.40
N TYR A 76 -5.97 -5.45 22.86
CA TYR A 76 -6.68 -4.35 23.51
C TYR A 76 -7.59 -4.91 24.61
N ALA A 77 -7.64 -4.26 25.77
CA ALA A 77 -8.58 -4.62 26.82
C ALA A 77 -8.97 -3.39 27.65
N ARG A 78 -10.19 -3.40 28.21
CA ARG A 78 -10.70 -2.34 29.08
C ARG A 78 -10.30 -2.57 30.54
N GLU A 79 -10.28 -1.49 31.31
CA GLU A 79 -10.11 -1.58 32.76
C GLU A 79 -11.16 -2.52 33.38
N GLY A 80 -10.69 -3.42 34.25
CA GLY A 80 -11.52 -4.38 34.97
C GLY A 80 -11.79 -5.69 34.23
N GLU A 81 -11.56 -5.77 32.92
CA GLU A 81 -11.60 -7.01 32.15
C GLU A 81 -10.42 -7.93 32.52
N TYR A 82 -10.46 -9.16 32.00
CA TYR A 82 -9.40 -10.14 32.17
C TYR A 82 -8.81 -10.52 30.82
N ILE A 83 -7.48 -10.49 30.73
CA ILE A 83 -6.75 -11.18 29.65
C ILE A 83 -6.48 -12.60 30.14
N LEU A 84 -7.06 -13.58 29.45
CA LEU A 84 -6.88 -15.00 29.71
C LEU A 84 -5.83 -15.53 28.75
N THR A 85 -4.89 -16.34 29.26
CA THR A 85 -3.85 -16.93 28.44
C THR A 85 -3.61 -18.39 28.74
N ALA A 86 -3.21 -19.14 27.73
CA ALA A 86 -2.67 -20.49 27.88
C ALA A 86 -1.79 -20.85 26.68
N SER A 87 -0.91 -21.83 26.87
CA SER A 87 -0.03 -22.33 25.81
C SER A 87 0.21 -23.83 25.94
N SER A 88 0.48 -24.48 24.81
CA SER A 88 0.99 -25.85 24.77
C SER A 88 2.42 -26.00 25.25
N ALA A 89 3.18 -24.91 25.37
CA ALA A 89 4.54 -24.94 25.87
C ALA A 89 4.61 -24.86 27.41
N VAL A 90 3.60 -24.26 28.06
CA VAL A 90 3.56 -24.10 29.52
C VAL A 90 3.47 -25.47 30.18
N ALA A 91 4.52 -25.80 30.94
CA ALA A 91 4.69 -27.12 31.57
C ALA A 91 4.49 -28.29 30.59
N ALA A 92 4.97 -28.12 29.36
CA ALA A 92 5.04 -29.20 28.38
C ALA A 92 5.91 -30.36 28.92
N PRO A 93 5.48 -31.61 28.77
CA PRO A 93 6.21 -32.78 29.25
C PRO A 93 7.53 -32.91 28.50
N GLN A 94 8.54 -33.39 29.21
CA GLN A 94 9.84 -33.67 28.62
C GLN A 94 9.75 -34.88 27.69
N SER A 95 10.41 -34.82 26.54
CA SER A 95 10.43 -35.87 25.52
C SER A 95 11.86 -36.15 25.06
N GLY A 96 12.25 -37.43 25.12
CA GLY A 96 13.58 -37.87 24.70
C GLY A 96 14.72 -37.10 25.41
N SER A 97 15.62 -36.54 24.60
CA SER A 97 16.77 -35.75 25.06
C SER A 97 16.51 -34.25 25.16
N ASP A 98 15.31 -33.76 24.80
CA ASP A 98 14.95 -32.37 25.07
C ASP A 98 14.90 -32.14 26.59
N PRO A 99 15.34 -30.97 27.10
CA PRO A 99 15.27 -30.64 28.51
C PRO A 99 13.84 -30.32 28.93
N ALA A 100 13.64 -30.18 30.24
CA ALA A 100 12.39 -29.70 30.80
C ALA A 100 11.98 -28.35 30.20
N SER A 101 10.67 -28.20 29.96
CA SER A 101 10.12 -26.99 29.34
C SER A 101 10.35 -25.75 30.20
N ARG A 102 10.84 -24.69 29.55
CA ARG A 102 10.88 -23.31 30.06
C ARG A 102 9.77 -22.44 29.47
N GLY A 103 8.75 -23.04 28.86
CA GLY A 103 7.67 -22.31 28.22
C GLY A 103 6.85 -21.50 29.22
N ASP A 104 6.53 -20.26 28.85
CA ASP A 104 5.76 -19.31 29.66
C ASP A 104 4.90 -18.42 28.74
N VAL A 105 3.91 -17.76 29.34
CA VAL A 105 3.16 -16.67 28.70
C VAL A 105 3.32 -15.42 29.55
N LEU A 106 3.84 -14.36 28.95
CA LEU A 106 4.11 -13.09 29.60
C LEU A 106 3.19 -12.00 29.07
N ILE A 107 2.75 -11.10 29.95
CA ILE A 107 2.01 -9.90 29.56
C ILE A 107 2.78 -8.66 30.02
N TYR A 108 2.86 -7.68 29.12
CA TYR A 108 3.45 -6.38 29.36
C TYR A 108 2.37 -5.31 29.21
N ALA A 109 2.13 -4.57 30.29
CA ALA A 109 1.13 -3.51 30.34
C ALA A 109 1.59 -2.24 29.59
N PRO A 110 0.65 -1.35 29.18
CA PRO A 110 1.00 -0.09 28.50
C PRO A 110 2.00 0.78 29.26
N ASN A 111 2.00 0.75 30.59
CA ASN A 111 2.94 1.50 31.43
C ASN A 111 4.30 0.81 31.64
N ASN A 112 4.46 -0.42 31.14
CA ASN A 112 5.68 -1.21 31.08
C ASN A 112 5.85 -1.72 29.64
N ALA A 113 5.74 -0.81 28.68
CA ALA A 113 5.53 -1.16 27.28
C ALA A 113 6.77 -1.78 26.64
N VAL A 114 6.50 -2.77 25.79
CA VAL A 114 7.42 -3.17 24.73
C VAL A 114 7.61 -2.00 23.77
N SER A 115 8.87 -1.57 23.57
CA SER A 115 9.24 -0.36 22.82
C SER A 115 10.10 -0.66 21.59
N GLY A 116 10.24 0.30 20.69
CA GLY A 116 11.05 0.17 19.47
C GLY A 116 10.21 -0.11 18.23
N ALA A 117 10.86 -0.16 17.07
CA ALA A 117 10.20 -0.45 15.80
C ALA A 117 9.72 -1.91 15.76
N VAL A 118 8.63 -2.15 15.03
CA VAL A 118 8.06 -3.49 14.83
C VAL A 118 9.14 -4.44 14.27
N GLY A 119 9.21 -5.65 14.82
CA GLY A 119 10.19 -6.67 14.47
C GLY A 119 11.56 -6.52 15.11
N ARG A 120 11.81 -5.40 15.80
CA ARG A 120 13.06 -5.08 16.53
C ARG A 120 12.75 -4.53 17.92
N GLU A 121 11.66 -4.97 18.50
CA GLU A 121 11.20 -4.47 19.77
C GLU A 121 12.15 -4.86 20.91
N THR A 122 12.34 -3.94 21.83
CA THR A 122 12.98 -4.18 23.12
C THR A 122 11.93 -4.67 24.11
N ILE A 123 12.13 -5.90 24.59
CA ILE A 123 11.26 -6.53 25.59
C ILE A 123 11.76 -6.15 26.99
N PRO A 124 10.94 -5.56 27.87
CA PRO A 124 11.34 -5.27 29.24
C PRO A 124 11.75 -6.54 29.99
N ALA A 125 12.78 -6.44 30.82
CA ALA A 125 13.31 -7.59 31.57
C ALA A 125 12.32 -8.16 32.59
N SER A 126 11.41 -7.32 33.12
CA SER A 126 10.37 -7.72 34.05
C SER A 126 8.99 -7.60 33.39
N PRO A 127 8.23 -8.69 33.27
CA PRO A 127 6.87 -8.63 32.75
C PRO A 127 5.90 -8.10 33.82
N SER A 128 4.75 -7.58 33.37
CA SER A 128 3.64 -7.22 34.26
C SER A 128 2.92 -8.47 34.79
N PHE A 129 3.05 -9.61 34.10
CA PHE A 129 2.46 -10.90 34.46
C PHE A 129 3.27 -12.05 33.87
N SER A 130 3.37 -13.16 34.62
CA SER A 130 3.90 -14.45 34.15
C SER A 130 2.92 -15.56 34.53
N CYS A 131 2.57 -16.40 33.55
CA CYS A 131 1.69 -17.53 33.75
C CYS A 131 2.34 -18.60 34.64
N LEU A 132 3.65 -18.87 34.48
CA LEU A 132 4.38 -19.77 35.38
C LEU A 132 4.38 -19.26 36.82
N GLN A 133 4.54 -17.96 37.05
CA GLN A 133 4.48 -17.39 38.40
C GLN A 133 3.08 -17.55 39.01
N GLN A 134 2.02 -17.26 38.26
CA GLN A 134 0.64 -17.43 38.75
C GLN A 134 0.34 -18.89 39.07
N ARG A 135 0.78 -19.82 38.23
CA ARG A 135 0.64 -21.26 38.44
C ARG A 135 1.26 -21.74 39.76
N VAL A 136 2.41 -21.18 40.14
CA VAL A 136 3.04 -21.45 41.45
C VAL A 136 2.21 -20.85 42.58
N GLN A 137 1.73 -19.61 42.44
CA GLN A 137 0.93 -18.92 43.45
C GLN A 137 -0.41 -19.63 43.73
N THR A 138 -1.05 -20.18 42.70
CA THR A 138 -2.33 -20.89 42.84
C THR A 138 -2.17 -22.36 43.24
N GLY A 139 -0.96 -22.91 43.11
CA GLY A 139 -0.68 -24.33 43.36
C GLY A 139 -1.29 -25.28 42.34
N ASN A 140 -1.80 -24.79 41.20
CA ASN A 140 -2.49 -25.61 40.21
C ASN A 140 -1.60 -25.96 39.01
N ALA A 141 -1.11 -27.21 38.97
CA ALA A 141 -0.24 -27.70 37.91
C ALA A 141 -0.90 -27.91 36.53
N GLN A 142 -2.18 -27.59 36.34
CA GLN A 142 -2.81 -27.61 35.02
C GLN A 142 -3.11 -26.20 34.50
N GLN A 143 -2.97 -25.18 35.33
CA GLN A 143 -3.23 -23.80 34.95
C GLN A 143 -2.29 -23.36 33.82
N GLY A 144 -2.87 -22.73 32.80
CA GLY A 144 -2.19 -22.14 31.66
C GLY A 144 -1.72 -23.12 30.59
N ARG A 145 -1.99 -24.42 30.75
CA ARG A 145 -1.53 -25.45 29.80
C ARG A 145 -2.66 -25.86 28.84
N ILE A 146 -2.38 -25.81 27.54
CA ILE A 146 -3.19 -26.46 26.50
C ILE A 146 -2.49 -27.75 26.12
N SER A 147 -3.02 -28.91 26.51
CA SER A 147 -2.34 -30.20 26.40
C SER A 147 -2.81 -31.08 25.25
N SER A 148 -3.87 -30.66 24.54
CA SER A 148 -4.47 -31.45 23.48
C SER A 148 -5.23 -30.55 22.50
N ARG A 149 -5.50 -31.07 21.30
CA ARG A 149 -6.35 -30.41 20.29
C ARG A 149 -7.78 -30.22 20.81
N THR A 150 -8.28 -31.17 21.59
CA THR A 150 -9.60 -31.08 22.21
C THR A 150 -9.68 -29.89 23.18
N GLN A 151 -8.63 -29.62 23.95
CA GLN A 151 -8.56 -28.44 24.83
C GLN A 151 -8.45 -27.14 24.05
N GLU A 152 -7.63 -27.13 23.00
CA GLU A 152 -7.50 -25.98 22.11
C GLU A 152 -8.86 -25.56 21.52
N LEU A 153 -9.65 -26.51 21.01
CA LEU A 153 -10.98 -26.23 20.44
C LEU A 153 -12.03 -25.82 21.49
N ALA A 154 -11.91 -26.30 22.73
CA ALA A 154 -12.84 -25.96 23.81
C ALA A 154 -12.61 -24.55 24.39
N GLY A 155 -11.40 -24.02 24.26
CA GLY A 155 -11.03 -22.69 24.76
C GLY A 155 -10.94 -22.61 26.31
N PRO A 156 -10.85 -21.38 26.86
CA PRO A 156 -10.62 -21.16 28.28
C PRO A 156 -11.86 -21.45 29.13
N ASP A 157 -11.70 -22.27 30.16
CA ASP A 157 -12.74 -22.52 31.16
C ASP A 157 -13.03 -21.28 32.01
N THR A 158 -14.17 -21.30 32.69
CA THR A 158 -14.53 -20.33 33.73
C THR A 158 -13.73 -20.56 35.01
N ILE A 159 -13.57 -19.50 35.80
CA ILE A 159 -12.97 -19.55 37.14
C ILE A 159 -13.98 -18.98 38.12
N ILE A 160 -14.41 -19.79 39.10
CA ILE A 160 -15.39 -19.40 40.11
C ILE A 160 -14.76 -18.82 41.38
N ASN A 161 -13.52 -19.23 41.69
CA ASN A 161 -12.72 -18.68 42.79
C ASN A 161 -11.27 -18.53 42.33
N THR A 162 -10.65 -17.39 42.65
CA THR A 162 -9.23 -17.13 42.34
C THR A 162 -8.28 -17.64 43.44
N THR A 163 -8.78 -17.85 44.66
CA THR A 163 -7.99 -18.33 45.80
C THR A 163 -8.88 -19.07 46.82
N PRO A 164 -8.77 -20.40 46.97
CA PRO A 164 -8.01 -21.31 46.12
C PRO A 164 -8.57 -21.32 44.70
N LEU A 165 -7.69 -21.48 43.70
CA LEU A 165 -8.10 -21.47 42.30
C LEU A 165 -9.05 -22.63 42.01
N THR A 166 -10.28 -22.33 41.65
CA THR A 166 -11.33 -23.32 41.40
C THR A 166 -11.90 -23.15 39.98
N PRO A 167 -11.73 -24.15 39.08
CA PRO A 167 -12.35 -24.12 37.75
C PRO A 167 -13.87 -24.24 37.87
N GLY A 168 -14.60 -23.49 37.05
CA GLY A 168 -16.06 -23.57 36.98
C GLY A 168 -16.58 -24.74 36.15
N ARG A 169 -15.76 -25.33 35.27
CA ARG A 169 -16.12 -26.46 34.39
C ARG A 169 -17.36 -26.19 33.54
N ALA A 170 -17.43 -24.97 33.01
CA ALA A 170 -18.59 -24.50 32.25
C ALA A 170 -18.66 -25.12 30.84
N ALA A 171 -17.56 -25.67 30.34
CA ALA A 171 -17.52 -26.39 29.07
C ALA A 171 -16.70 -27.69 29.19
N PRO A 172 -17.15 -28.79 28.55
CA PRO A 172 -16.37 -30.01 28.45
C PRO A 172 -15.00 -29.74 27.83
N ASN A 173 -13.96 -30.35 28.40
CA ASN A 173 -12.58 -30.29 27.90
C ASN A 173 -11.96 -28.90 27.81
N ALA A 174 -12.58 -27.85 28.36
CA ALA A 174 -11.94 -26.54 28.43
C ALA A 174 -10.67 -26.59 29.31
N TYR A 175 -9.63 -25.86 28.91
CA TYR A 175 -8.41 -25.75 29.72
C TYR A 175 -8.58 -24.70 30.81
N LEU A 176 -7.83 -24.82 31.90
CA LEU A 176 -7.82 -23.83 32.98
C LEU A 176 -6.87 -22.67 32.64
N PRO A 177 -7.36 -21.45 32.37
CA PRO A 177 -6.49 -20.35 31.91
C PRO A 177 -5.63 -19.75 33.04
N CYS A 178 -4.49 -19.20 32.64
CA CYS A 178 -3.85 -18.10 33.37
C CYS A 178 -4.67 -16.81 33.12
N PHE A 179 -4.73 -15.90 34.09
CA PHE A 179 -5.54 -14.68 33.96
C PHE A 179 -4.85 -13.45 34.54
N TYR A 180 -5.00 -12.34 33.86
CA TYR A 180 -4.50 -11.03 34.27
C TYR A 180 -5.66 -10.03 34.29
N ARG A 181 -5.94 -9.44 35.46
CA ARG A 181 -6.97 -8.41 35.60
C ARG A 181 -6.41 -7.07 35.11
N VAL A 182 -7.06 -6.48 34.13
CA VAL A 182 -6.61 -5.28 33.43
C VAL A 182 -6.74 -4.06 34.34
N PRO A 183 -5.64 -3.41 34.74
CA PRO A 183 -5.68 -2.26 35.65
C PRO A 183 -6.04 -0.95 34.95
N THR A 184 -5.80 -0.84 33.64
CA THR A 184 -6.08 0.37 32.87
C THR A 184 -6.36 -0.04 31.43
N ALA A 185 -7.32 0.63 30.79
CA ALA A 185 -7.63 0.34 29.39
C ALA A 185 -6.43 0.64 28.47
N GLY A 186 -6.20 -0.20 27.46
CA GLY A 186 -5.14 0.00 26.49
C GLY A 186 -4.68 -1.29 25.83
N THR A 187 -3.60 -1.18 25.05
CA THR A 187 -2.98 -2.32 24.35
C THR A 187 -1.87 -2.94 25.18
N TYR A 188 -2.03 -4.22 25.47
CA TYR A 188 -1.06 -5.05 26.16
C TYR A 188 -0.27 -5.89 25.14
N SER A 189 1.02 -6.11 25.40
CA SER A 189 1.81 -7.05 24.61
C SER A 189 1.83 -8.42 25.27
N VAL A 190 1.60 -9.47 24.49
CA VAL A 190 1.63 -10.85 24.95
C VAL A 190 2.76 -11.61 24.24
N VAL A 191 3.63 -12.20 25.04
CA VAL A 191 4.79 -12.96 24.59
C VAL A 191 4.61 -14.41 24.98
N PHE A 192 4.81 -15.30 24.02
CA PHE A 192 4.85 -16.73 24.25
C PHE A 192 6.26 -17.25 24.09
N TYR A 193 6.74 -18.01 25.08
CA TYR A 193 7.98 -18.76 24.98
C TYR A 193 7.69 -20.23 24.75
N GLY A 194 8.36 -20.82 23.75
CA GLY A 194 8.41 -22.26 23.57
C GLY A 194 9.19 -22.96 24.71
N PRO A 195 9.23 -24.30 24.74
CA PRO A 195 10.00 -25.05 25.74
C PRO A 195 11.47 -24.68 25.91
N ARG A 196 12.12 -24.07 24.90
CA ARG A 196 13.50 -23.59 24.97
C ARG A 196 13.65 -22.21 25.62
N GLY A 197 12.55 -21.53 25.92
CA GLY A 197 12.53 -20.21 26.53
C GLY A 197 12.71 -19.08 25.51
N ASP A 198 13.36 -18.01 25.95
CA ASP A 198 13.39 -16.68 25.34
C ASP A 198 14.59 -16.43 24.40
N ASN A 199 15.62 -17.27 24.47
CA ASN A 199 16.89 -17.08 23.77
C ASN A 199 17.43 -18.40 23.21
N SER A 200 16.87 -18.83 22.08
CA SER A 200 17.27 -20.06 21.39
C SER A 200 16.86 -20.02 19.92
N ASP A 201 17.60 -20.73 19.10
CA ASP A 201 17.29 -20.96 17.68
C ASP A 201 17.17 -22.44 17.33
N VAL A 202 17.01 -23.32 18.32
CA VAL A 202 16.84 -24.76 18.07
C VAL A 202 15.51 -24.98 17.35
N GLU A 203 15.59 -25.54 16.13
CA GLU A 203 14.41 -25.83 15.30
C GLU A 203 13.41 -26.75 16.02
N PRO A 204 12.10 -26.49 15.88
CA PRO A 204 11.06 -27.38 16.41
C PRO A 204 11.10 -28.75 15.73
N ASP A 205 10.86 -29.81 16.50
CA ASP A 205 10.69 -31.18 16.01
C ASP A 205 9.21 -31.57 16.14
N ILE A 206 8.39 -31.03 15.25
CA ILE A 206 6.92 -31.16 15.27
C ILE A 206 6.42 -31.89 14.02
N THR A 207 5.24 -32.50 14.11
CA THR A 207 4.61 -33.18 12.96
C THR A 207 3.79 -32.25 12.08
N GLY A 208 3.45 -31.05 12.57
CA GLY A 208 2.62 -30.09 11.86
C GLY A 208 1.18 -30.56 11.64
N GLN A 209 0.77 -31.68 12.23
CA GLN A 209 -0.60 -32.20 12.08
C GLN A 209 -1.61 -31.32 12.84
N ILE A 210 -2.71 -30.96 12.17
CA ILE A 210 -3.90 -30.41 12.82
C ILE A 210 -4.73 -31.59 13.33
N GLY A 211 -4.47 -32.02 14.58
CA GLY A 211 -5.13 -33.15 15.23
C GLY A 211 -4.45 -33.49 16.56
N GLU A 212 -4.92 -34.55 17.22
CA GLU A 212 -4.28 -35.04 18.44
C GLU A 212 -2.96 -35.75 18.13
N ASP A 213 -1.84 -35.11 18.48
CA ASP A 213 -0.50 -35.67 18.37
C ASP A 213 0.37 -35.18 19.53
N THR A 214 0.80 -36.11 20.38
CA THR A 214 1.63 -35.81 21.55
C THR A 214 2.94 -35.10 21.24
N GLN A 215 3.52 -35.30 20.04
CA GLN A 215 4.73 -34.61 19.61
C GLN A 215 4.54 -33.10 19.52
N ASN A 216 3.34 -32.68 19.13
CA ASN A 216 3.04 -31.27 19.02
C ASN A 216 2.75 -30.63 20.39
N PHE A 217 2.57 -31.39 21.46
CA PHE A 217 2.23 -30.88 22.80
C PHE A 217 3.29 -31.18 23.87
N ASP A 218 4.49 -31.59 23.49
CA ASP A 218 5.62 -31.86 24.39
C ASP A 218 6.83 -30.91 24.17
N SER A 219 7.95 -31.17 24.83
CA SER A 219 9.15 -30.32 24.77
C SER A 219 9.78 -30.21 23.37
N ARG A 220 9.40 -31.06 22.40
CA ARG A 220 9.89 -31.00 21.01
C ARG A 220 9.40 -29.79 20.23
N GLN A 221 8.37 -29.09 20.73
CA GLN A 221 7.98 -27.77 20.23
C GLN A 221 9.15 -26.76 20.27
N ARG A 222 10.08 -26.93 21.21
CA ARG A 222 11.34 -26.18 21.34
C ARG A 222 11.18 -24.65 21.32
N THR A 223 11.42 -23.99 20.19
CA THR A 223 11.32 -22.51 20.06
C THR A 223 9.96 -22.05 19.54
N SER A 224 9.05 -22.98 19.28
CA SER A 224 7.71 -22.74 18.78
C SER A 224 6.65 -23.13 19.81
N ILE A 225 5.39 -22.78 19.54
CA ILE A 225 4.22 -23.25 20.28
C ILE A 225 3.13 -23.72 19.32
N THR A 226 2.53 -24.86 19.63
CA THR A 226 1.48 -25.48 18.81
C THR A 226 0.11 -24.87 19.03
N ALA A 227 -0.28 -24.74 20.29
CA ALA A 227 -1.56 -24.17 20.68
C ALA A 227 -1.35 -23.01 21.65
N TRP A 228 -2.12 -21.96 21.48
CA TRP A 228 -2.03 -20.75 22.27
C TRP A 228 -3.38 -20.06 22.30
N ASP A 229 -3.63 -19.28 23.36
CA ASP A 229 -4.85 -18.51 23.50
C ASP A 229 -4.55 -17.19 24.21
N VAL A 230 -5.17 -16.12 23.71
CA VAL A 230 -5.22 -14.80 24.32
C VAL A 230 -6.64 -14.26 24.17
N SER A 231 -7.46 -14.51 25.19
CA SER A 231 -8.86 -14.12 25.20
C SER A 231 -9.11 -12.95 26.14
N VAL A 232 -9.98 -12.01 25.75
CA VAL A 232 -10.45 -10.95 26.65
C VAL A 232 -11.82 -11.36 27.20
N ARG A 233 -11.96 -11.39 28.53
CA ARG A 233 -13.20 -11.79 29.21
C ARG A 233 -13.63 -10.74 30.23
N GLY A 234 -14.89 -10.32 30.19
CA GLY A 234 -15.43 -9.37 31.17
C GLY A 234 -15.51 -9.94 32.59
N GLN A 235 -15.93 -11.19 32.75
CA GLN A 235 -16.11 -11.86 34.04
C GLN A 235 -15.56 -13.28 34.01
N LEU A 236 -14.61 -13.61 34.89
CA LEU A 236 -13.98 -14.95 34.94
C LEU A 236 -14.96 -16.12 35.02
N ALA A 237 -16.10 -15.94 35.68
CA ALA A 237 -17.11 -16.97 35.89
C ALA A 237 -18.09 -17.13 34.72
N ASP A 238 -18.03 -16.27 33.70
CA ASP A 238 -19.01 -16.25 32.60
C ASP A 238 -18.36 -16.11 31.22
N ARG A 239 -18.40 -17.19 30.42
CA ARG A 239 -17.88 -17.21 29.05
C ARG A 239 -18.69 -16.35 28.08
N ALA A 240 -19.95 -16.03 28.39
CA ALA A 240 -20.76 -15.15 27.55
C ALA A 240 -20.19 -13.71 27.48
N THR A 241 -19.22 -13.39 28.34
CA THR A 241 -18.52 -12.10 28.36
C THR A 241 -17.20 -12.10 27.59
N ASP A 242 -16.86 -13.17 26.85
CA ASP A 242 -15.70 -13.20 25.95
C ASP A 242 -15.83 -12.15 24.82
N GLN A 243 -14.73 -11.49 24.48
CA GLN A 243 -14.66 -10.42 23.49
C GLN A 243 -13.73 -10.83 22.35
N ALA A 244 -14.25 -10.86 21.13
CA ALA A 244 -13.48 -11.13 19.91
C ALA A 244 -12.97 -9.84 19.26
N GLY A 245 -12.04 -9.95 18.29
CA GLY A 245 -11.53 -8.81 17.52
C GLY A 245 -10.62 -7.89 18.35
N ARG A 246 -10.02 -8.41 19.42
CA ARG A 246 -9.11 -7.72 20.34
C ARG A 246 -7.66 -8.03 20.04
N LEU A 247 -7.40 -9.21 19.52
CA LEU A 247 -6.07 -9.77 19.34
C LEU A 247 -5.56 -9.56 17.93
N TYR A 248 -4.34 -9.04 17.83
CA TYR A 248 -3.66 -8.81 16.56
C TYR A 248 -2.13 -8.93 16.70
N THR A 249 -1.45 -9.02 15.57
CA THR A 249 0.01 -8.88 15.45
C THR A 249 0.33 -7.99 14.25
N TYR A 250 1.51 -7.40 14.18
CA TYR A 250 1.95 -6.66 12.99
C TYR A 250 2.71 -7.54 12.00
N TYR A 251 3.25 -8.67 12.46
CA TYR A 251 3.86 -9.67 11.59
C TYR A 251 3.73 -11.05 12.22
N LEU A 252 3.64 -12.07 11.39
CA LEU A 252 3.51 -13.46 11.79
C LEU A 252 4.76 -14.22 11.37
N THR A 253 5.42 -14.85 12.34
CA THR A 253 6.54 -15.77 12.10
C THR A 253 6.11 -17.16 12.53
N ALA A 254 6.10 -18.09 11.59
CA ALA A 254 5.56 -19.41 11.88
C ALA A 254 6.40 -20.52 11.23
N ASN A 255 6.22 -21.73 11.75
CA ASN A 255 6.99 -22.89 11.36
C ASN A 255 6.10 -24.13 11.33
N THR A 256 6.10 -24.83 10.20
CA THR A 256 5.33 -26.05 9.99
C THR A 256 6.10 -27.30 10.40
N GLY A 257 7.42 -27.21 10.61
CA GLY A 257 8.35 -28.28 10.96
C GLY A 257 8.94 -29.05 9.77
N ALA A 258 8.38 -28.90 8.56
CA ALA A 258 8.89 -29.42 7.29
C ALA A 258 8.02 -28.91 6.12
N ASN A 259 8.51 -29.03 4.88
CA ASN A 259 7.70 -28.81 3.67
C ASN A 259 6.71 -29.96 3.39
N GLY A 260 5.83 -29.77 2.40
CA GLY A 260 4.72 -30.68 2.11
C GLY A 260 3.63 -30.62 3.17
N ARG A 261 3.53 -29.47 3.86
CA ARG A 261 2.64 -29.16 4.98
C ARG A 261 1.87 -27.86 4.64
N PRO A 262 0.91 -27.91 3.69
CA PRO A 262 0.19 -26.72 3.25
C PRO A 262 -0.65 -26.13 4.38
N VAL A 263 -0.53 -24.83 4.60
CA VAL A 263 -1.20 -24.07 5.66
C VAL A 263 -2.44 -23.40 5.10
N ASN A 264 -3.58 -23.63 5.77
CA ASN A 264 -4.85 -22.96 5.50
C ASN A 264 -5.24 -22.13 6.72
N SER A 265 -5.04 -20.82 6.63
CA SER A 265 -5.43 -19.88 7.68
C SER A 265 -6.00 -18.60 7.06
N SER A 266 -6.74 -17.84 7.87
CA SER A 266 -7.22 -16.51 7.49
C SER A 266 -6.84 -15.49 8.55
N MET A 267 -6.48 -14.29 8.11
CA MET A 267 -6.24 -13.12 8.95
C MET A 267 -6.98 -11.92 8.40
N TYR A 268 -7.22 -10.92 9.26
CA TYR A 268 -7.90 -9.67 8.89
C TYR A 268 -6.91 -8.52 9.02
N VAL A 269 -6.50 -7.95 7.89
CA VAL A 269 -5.56 -6.83 7.84
C VAL A 269 -6.33 -5.53 7.73
N VAL A 270 -5.92 -4.52 8.48
CA VAL A 270 -6.58 -3.21 8.50
C VAL A 270 -5.57 -2.12 8.23
N THR A 271 -5.77 -1.34 7.18
CA THR A 271 -4.90 -0.23 6.82
C THR A 271 -5.16 0.98 7.72
N SER A 272 -4.21 1.91 7.76
CA SER A 272 -4.28 3.11 8.60
C SER A 272 -5.46 4.04 8.25
N ASP A 273 -5.91 4.00 7.00
CA ASP A 273 -7.05 4.75 6.46
C ASP A 273 -8.37 3.96 6.52
N GLY A 274 -8.41 2.82 7.21
CA GLY A 274 -9.64 2.13 7.60
C GLY A 274 -10.17 1.07 6.63
N PHE A 275 -9.44 0.75 5.55
CA PHE A 275 -9.78 -0.40 4.70
C PHE A 275 -9.45 -1.72 5.40
N ARG A 276 -10.29 -2.74 5.14
CA ARG A 276 -10.24 -4.04 5.81
C ARG A 276 -10.15 -5.14 4.77
N TYR A 277 -9.19 -6.03 4.96
CA TYR A 277 -8.93 -7.13 4.04
C TYR A 277 -8.97 -8.46 4.79
N ARG A 278 -9.68 -9.45 4.26
CA ARG A 278 -9.52 -10.85 4.67
C ARG A 278 -8.46 -11.49 3.77
N VAL A 279 -7.41 -12.02 4.38
CA VAL A 279 -6.30 -12.67 3.68
C VAL A 279 -6.30 -14.15 4.03
N THR A 280 -6.46 -15.01 3.02
CA THR A 280 -6.54 -16.47 3.19
C THR A 280 -5.43 -17.16 2.41
N SER A 281 -4.62 -17.99 3.08
CA SER A 281 -3.40 -18.57 2.51
C SER A 281 -3.61 -19.63 1.42
N ASN A 282 -4.81 -20.21 1.32
CA ASN A 282 -5.19 -21.22 0.32
C ASN A 282 -4.25 -22.43 0.17
N GLY A 283 -3.55 -22.81 1.23
CA GLY A 283 -2.67 -23.98 1.21
C GLY A 283 -1.26 -23.66 0.73
N SER A 284 -0.80 -22.43 0.95
CA SER A 284 0.64 -22.09 0.90
C SER A 284 1.45 -23.13 1.69
N ASP A 285 2.56 -23.60 1.16
CA ASP A 285 3.39 -24.65 1.76
C ASP A 285 4.77 -24.09 2.19
N PRO A 286 4.82 -23.38 3.34
CA PRO A 286 6.05 -22.92 3.95
C PRO A 286 6.73 -23.99 4.82
N TYR A 287 8.06 -23.90 5.01
CA TYR A 287 8.71 -24.49 6.19
C TYR A 287 8.71 -23.52 7.38
N GLY A 288 9.67 -22.60 7.41
CA GLY A 288 9.70 -21.48 8.34
C GLY A 288 9.56 -20.22 7.50
N TRP A 289 8.67 -19.31 7.88
CA TRP A 289 8.41 -18.14 7.05
C TRP A 289 7.98 -16.94 7.88
N VAL A 290 7.97 -15.78 7.22
CA VAL A 290 7.43 -14.55 7.76
C VAL A 290 6.42 -13.95 6.79
N SER A 291 5.30 -13.49 7.34
CA SER A 291 4.28 -12.74 6.60
C SER A 291 3.90 -11.48 7.38
N TYR A 292 3.69 -10.39 6.66
CA TYR A 292 3.29 -9.12 7.23
C TYR A 292 2.62 -8.25 6.18
N ALA A 293 2.07 -7.11 6.61
CA ALA A 293 1.43 -6.16 5.73
C ALA A 293 1.99 -4.74 5.92
N ASN A 294 2.14 -4.01 4.82
CA ASN A 294 2.56 -2.61 4.82
C ASN A 294 2.05 -1.88 3.57
N SER A 295 2.32 -0.58 3.47
CA SER A 295 1.89 0.27 2.36
C SER A 295 2.79 0.26 1.11
N ARG A 296 3.93 -0.48 1.11
CA ARG A 296 5.01 -0.28 0.12
C ARG A 296 5.67 -1.54 -0.42
N GLY A 297 5.37 -2.72 0.13
CA GLY A 297 5.98 -4.00 -0.22
C GLY A 297 7.47 -4.04 0.14
N PHE A 298 8.30 -4.29 -0.87
CA PHE A 298 9.75 -4.16 -0.79
C PHE A 298 10.21 -2.79 -1.32
N LEU A 299 11.44 -2.40 -1.00
CA LEU A 299 11.97 -1.08 -1.37
C LEU A 299 13.21 -1.19 -2.27
N ASP A 300 13.35 -0.21 -3.16
CA ASP A 300 14.60 0.12 -3.84
C ASP A 300 15.00 1.56 -3.49
N GLY A 301 15.97 1.70 -2.58
CA GLY A 301 16.15 2.92 -1.81
C GLY A 301 14.96 3.14 -0.88
N ASP A 302 14.30 4.29 -0.98
CA ASP A 302 13.10 4.62 -0.18
C ASP A 302 11.78 4.40 -0.94
N ALA A 303 11.85 4.07 -2.23
CA ALA A 303 10.69 3.94 -3.11
C ALA A 303 10.10 2.51 -3.06
N PRO A 304 8.76 2.36 -3.09
CA PRO A 304 8.11 1.06 -3.26
C PRO A 304 8.54 0.38 -4.55
N LEU A 305 8.85 -0.92 -4.47
CA LEU A 305 9.43 -1.67 -5.58
C LEU A 305 8.36 -2.31 -6.48
N TYR A 306 7.23 -2.77 -5.93
CA TYR A 306 6.19 -3.52 -6.67
C TYR A 306 6.74 -4.73 -7.45
N ARG A 307 7.72 -5.44 -6.88
CA ARG A 307 8.37 -6.63 -7.45
C ARG A 307 8.78 -7.56 -6.34
N ASN A 308 8.91 -8.85 -6.65
CA ASN A 308 9.57 -9.80 -5.75
C ASN A 308 11.07 -9.53 -5.62
N VAL A 309 11.65 -10.01 -4.53
CA VAL A 309 13.09 -9.89 -4.23
C VAL A 309 13.74 -11.27 -4.07
N LEU A 310 15.03 -11.36 -4.43
CA LEU A 310 15.81 -12.61 -4.35
C LEU A 310 16.94 -12.46 -3.33
N ALA A 311 17.24 -13.53 -2.60
CA ALA A 311 18.47 -13.61 -1.82
C ALA A 311 19.72 -13.46 -2.68
N VAL A 312 20.81 -12.96 -2.10
CA VAL A 312 22.13 -12.96 -2.76
C VAL A 312 22.67 -14.41 -2.85
N PRO A 313 22.99 -14.92 -4.06
CA PRO A 313 23.30 -16.35 -4.28
C PRO A 313 24.62 -16.81 -3.68
N THR A 314 25.51 -15.88 -3.30
CA THR A 314 26.83 -16.17 -2.71
C THR A 314 26.82 -16.30 -1.20
N LEU A 315 25.68 -16.07 -0.53
CA LEU A 315 25.55 -16.24 0.91
C LEU A 315 25.53 -17.71 1.31
N ALA A 316 25.76 -18.00 2.59
CA ALA A 316 25.51 -19.33 3.13
C ALA A 316 24.04 -19.71 2.97
N ASN A 317 23.73 -21.00 2.83
CA ASN A 317 22.36 -21.48 2.57
C ASN A 317 21.34 -20.92 3.57
N GLN A 318 21.66 -20.93 4.86
CA GLN A 318 20.76 -20.43 5.90
C GLN A 318 20.51 -18.93 5.77
N ASP A 319 21.54 -18.15 5.40
CA ASP A 319 21.41 -16.70 5.18
C ASP A 319 20.56 -16.40 3.93
N GLN A 320 20.57 -17.29 2.94
CA GLN A 320 19.68 -17.21 1.78
C GLN A 320 18.22 -17.50 2.16
N ASN A 321 17.97 -18.57 2.91
CA ASN A 321 16.62 -18.91 3.40
C ASN A 321 16.05 -17.76 4.24
N GLN A 322 16.89 -17.13 5.05
CA GLN A 322 16.53 -16.00 5.88
C GLN A 322 16.52 -14.66 5.13
N LEU A 323 16.83 -14.61 3.83
CA LEU A 323 16.88 -13.37 3.05
C LEU A 323 17.77 -12.28 3.66
N MET A 324 18.89 -12.67 4.30
CA MET A 324 19.75 -11.75 5.07
C MET A 324 20.34 -10.61 4.23
N GLN A 325 20.54 -10.84 2.93
CA GLN A 325 20.81 -9.79 1.94
C GLN A 325 20.05 -10.09 0.65
N LEU A 326 19.54 -9.04 0.02
CA LEU A 326 18.78 -9.10 -1.22
C LEU A 326 19.60 -8.58 -2.39
N GLN A 327 19.37 -9.15 -3.57
CA GLN A 327 20.04 -8.72 -4.80
C GLN A 327 19.71 -7.27 -5.15
N GLY A 328 20.65 -6.59 -5.81
CA GLY A 328 20.47 -5.23 -6.29
C GLY A 328 20.35 -4.15 -5.21
N GLY A 329 20.52 -4.49 -3.93
CA GLY A 329 20.38 -3.54 -2.82
C GLY A 329 18.93 -3.26 -2.41
N ALA A 330 17.97 -4.07 -2.89
CA ALA A 330 16.60 -4.02 -2.42
C ALA A 330 16.53 -4.28 -0.91
N THR A 331 15.50 -3.75 -0.25
CA THR A 331 15.29 -3.94 1.20
C THR A 331 13.85 -4.30 1.53
N LEU A 332 13.67 -4.88 2.71
CA LEU A 332 12.35 -5.14 3.28
C LEU A 332 11.81 -3.83 3.90
N ALA A 333 10.59 -3.42 3.56
CA ALA A 333 9.93 -2.34 4.29
C ALA A 333 9.42 -2.84 5.64
N ASP A 334 9.28 -1.94 6.62
CA ASP A 334 8.77 -2.28 7.95
C ASP A 334 7.31 -2.77 7.87
N PRO A 335 6.91 -3.74 8.72
CA PRO A 335 5.50 -4.03 8.95
C PRO A 335 4.78 -2.81 9.52
N GLU A 336 3.60 -2.53 9.00
CA GLU A 336 2.85 -1.30 9.31
C GLU A 336 1.44 -1.60 9.81
N PHE A 337 0.75 -2.56 9.19
CA PHE A 337 -0.67 -2.76 9.42
C PHE A 337 -0.96 -3.91 10.41
N PRO A 338 -1.90 -3.72 11.36
CA PRO A 338 -2.31 -4.78 12.26
C PRO A 338 -3.05 -5.89 11.50
N MET A 339 -2.68 -7.13 11.83
CA MET A 339 -3.28 -8.35 11.33
C MET A 339 -3.99 -9.08 12.49
N PHE A 340 -5.31 -9.12 12.42
CA PHE A 340 -6.18 -9.72 13.44
C PHE A 340 -6.48 -11.19 13.12
N PHE A 341 -6.71 -11.98 14.17
CA PHE A 341 -7.07 -13.40 14.04
C PHE A 341 -8.59 -13.62 13.90
N SER A 342 -9.38 -12.59 14.19
CA SER A 342 -10.83 -12.51 13.97
C SER A 342 -11.18 -11.14 13.37
N PRO A 343 -12.40 -10.91 12.84
CA PRO A 343 -12.81 -9.58 12.44
C PRO A 343 -12.57 -8.57 13.57
N PRO A 344 -11.92 -7.42 13.30
CA PRO A 344 -11.51 -6.48 14.33
C PRO A 344 -12.73 -5.83 14.99
N ALA A 345 -12.68 -5.65 16.32
CA ALA A 345 -13.70 -4.92 17.06
C ALA A 345 -13.49 -3.41 16.89
N ASP A 346 -14.57 -2.65 16.73
CA ASP A 346 -14.54 -1.20 16.46
C ASP A 346 -13.73 -0.41 17.49
N GLU A 347 -13.87 -0.71 18.78
CA GLU A 347 -13.08 -0.01 19.80
C GLU A 347 -11.59 -0.38 19.78
N THR A 348 -11.23 -1.56 19.29
CA THR A 348 -9.81 -1.90 19.08
C THR A 348 -9.25 -1.01 17.97
N LEU A 349 -10.00 -0.85 16.87
CA LEU A 349 -9.64 0.08 15.80
C LEU A 349 -9.57 1.53 16.29
N ALA A 350 -10.55 1.97 17.08
CA ALA A 350 -10.56 3.30 17.68
C ALA A 350 -9.35 3.52 18.61
N SER A 351 -8.93 2.50 19.37
CA SER A 351 -7.73 2.57 20.22
C SER A 351 -6.43 2.71 19.42
N LEU A 352 -6.43 2.26 18.17
CA LEU A 352 -5.31 2.37 17.23
C LEU A 352 -5.36 3.66 16.40
N GLY A 353 -6.41 4.47 16.55
CA GLY A 353 -6.64 5.66 15.72
C GLY A 353 -7.04 5.34 14.28
N ILE A 354 -7.51 4.12 14.01
CA ILE A 354 -7.95 3.68 12.69
C ILE A 354 -9.41 4.07 12.47
N PRO A 355 -9.77 4.74 11.36
CA PRO A 355 -11.16 5.06 11.02
C PRO A 355 -12.05 3.80 10.91
N LEU A 356 -13.28 3.89 11.43
CA LEU A 356 -14.26 2.79 11.30
C LEU A 356 -14.87 2.73 9.89
N VAL A 357 -14.94 3.89 9.23
CA VAL A 357 -15.35 4.04 7.83
C VAL A 357 -14.08 4.39 7.06
N PRO A 358 -13.76 3.69 5.97
CA PRO A 358 -12.54 3.95 5.21
C PRO A 358 -12.55 5.35 4.58
N ASP A 359 -11.40 6.00 4.57
CA ASP A 359 -11.23 7.29 3.91
C ASP A 359 -11.31 7.10 2.39
N VAL A 360 -12.29 7.74 1.75
CA VAL A 360 -12.55 7.52 0.32
C VAL A 360 -11.52 8.31 -0.52
N PRO A 361 -10.69 7.64 -1.34
CA PRO A 361 -9.68 8.31 -2.15
C PRO A 361 -10.33 9.15 -3.25
N ARG A 362 -9.93 10.41 -3.34
CA ARG A 362 -10.40 11.34 -4.39
C ARG A 362 -9.33 12.36 -4.74
N ILE A 363 -9.18 12.61 -6.05
CA ILE A 363 -8.28 13.62 -6.60
C ILE A 363 -9.04 14.70 -7.40
N GLU A 364 -8.50 15.91 -7.41
CA GLU A 364 -8.99 17.07 -8.14
C GLU A 364 -7.84 17.89 -8.73
N GLN A 365 -8.18 18.83 -9.63
CA GLN A 365 -7.26 19.86 -10.11
C GLN A 365 -5.95 19.30 -10.71
N PHE A 366 -6.03 18.14 -11.37
CA PHE A 366 -4.87 17.59 -12.05
C PHE A 366 -4.46 18.50 -13.22
N ALA A 367 -3.23 18.98 -13.21
CA ALA A 367 -2.68 19.92 -14.16
C ALA A 367 -1.21 19.60 -14.46
N PHE A 368 -0.77 19.95 -15.66
CA PHE A 368 0.65 20.01 -16.01
C PHE A 368 1.04 21.46 -16.28
N GLU A 369 2.21 21.85 -15.78
CA GLU A 369 2.80 23.16 -16.03
C GLU A 369 4.25 22.97 -16.48
N SER A 370 4.52 23.44 -17.70
CA SER A 370 5.87 23.45 -18.25
C SER A 370 6.61 24.75 -17.94
N PRO A 371 7.95 24.80 -18.14
CA PRO A 371 8.69 26.05 -18.13
C PRO A 371 8.25 27.07 -19.20
N LEU A 372 7.53 26.66 -20.24
CA LEU A 372 6.93 27.55 -21.25
C LEU A 372 5.55 28.08 -20.86
N GLY A 373 4.94 27.51 -19.82
CA GLY A 373 3.56 27.74 -19.41
C GLY A 373 2.58 26.77 -20.07
N GLY A 374 1.58 26.33 -19.31
CA GLY A 374 0.53 25.43 -19.79
C GLY A 374 1.01 23.99 -20.04
N ASP A 375 0.35 23.30 -20.97
CA ASP A 375 0.52 21.88 -21.26
C ASP A 375 1.64 21.55 -22.27
N THR A 376 2.33 22.58 -22.79
CA THR A 376 3.31 22.45 -23.87
C THR A 376 4.74 22.52 -23.33
N THR A 377 5.57 21.51 -23.56
CA THR A 377 7.00 21.51 -23.19
C THR A 377 7.92 21.16 -24.36
N ILE A 378 9.22 21.43 -24.20
CA ILE A 378 10.24 21.12 -25.20
C ILE A 378 10.69 19.66 -25.01
N GLU A 379 10.99 18.98 -26.11
CA GLU A 379 11.58 17.64 -26.11
C GLU A 379 12.73 17.52 -25.09
N GLY A 380 12.55 16.62 -24.12
CA GLY A 380 13.54 16.35 -23.05
C GLY A 380 13.62 17.38 -21.93
N GLN A 381 12.72 18.37 -21.86
CA GLN A 381 12.65 19.31 -20.72
C GLN A 381 11.65 18.89 -19.65
N GLY A 382 10.53 18.28 -20.03
CA GLY A 382 9.49 17.88 -19.08
C GLY A 382 8.80 19.07 -18.40
N GLY A 383 8.42 18.93 -17.14
CA GLY A 383 7.68 19.95 -16.39
C GLY A 383 7.18 19.42 -15.06
N THR A 384 6.20 20.11 -14.48
CA THR A 384 5.64 19.75 -13.17
C THR A 384 4.17 19.41 -13.30
N PHE A 385 3.80 18.21 -12.88
CA PHE A 385 2.41 17.86 -12.64
C PHE A 385 2.00 18.30 -11.25
N SER A 386 0.73 18.65 -11.07
CA SER A 386 0.14 18.90 -9.76
C SER A 386 -1.29 18.38 -9.68
N PHE A 387 -1.70 17.93 -8.51
CA PHE A 387 -3.08 17.53 -8.20
C PHE A 387 -3.36 17.74 -6.71
N THR A 388 -4.63 17.84 -6.36
CA THR A 388 -5.07 17.88 -4.95
C THR A 388 -5.71 16.55 -4.58
N THR A 389 -5.32 15.97 -3.44
CA THR A 389 -5.89 14.72 -2.91
C THR A 389 -6.62 14.94 -1.57
N THR A 390 -7.60 14.09 -1.31
CA THR A 390 -8.35 14.01 -0.04
C THR A 390 -7.73 13.08 1.00
N ILE A 391 -6.77 12.24 0.59
CA ILE A 391 -6.11 11.25 1.46
C ILE A 391 -4.58 11.36 1.36
N SER A 392 -3.88 10.85 2.36
CA SER A 392 -2.50 10.38 2.18
C SER A 392 -2.50 9.00 1.52
N GLY A 393 -1.50 8.69 0.69
CA GLY A 393 -1.43 7.40 0.00
C GLY A 393 -0.38 7.40 -1.10
N VAL A 394 -0.12 6.24 -1.70
CA VAL A 394 0.70 6.18 -2.91
C VAL A 394 -0.12 6.70 -4.08
N TYR A 395 0.53 7.48 -4.92
CA TYR A 395 -0.04 7.95 -6.17
C TYR A 395 0.70 7.33 -7.35
N GLU A 396 -0.02 7.12 -8.44
CA GLU A 396 0.55 6.67 -9.71
C GLU A 396 0.22 7.66 -10.82
N LEU A 397 1.26 8.23 -11.42
CA LEU A 397 1.16 9.06 -12.61
C LEU A 397 1.78 8.31 -13.78
N VAL A 398 0.99 8.08 -14.83
CA VAL A 398 1.46 7.50 -16.09
C VAL A 398 1.37 8.52 -17.21
N VAL A 399 2.51 8.87 -17.81
CA VAL A 399 2.57 9.62 -19.08
C VAL A 399 2.58 8.61 -20.23
N SER A 400 1.47 8.55 -20.96
CA SER A 400 1.26 7.60 -22.05
C SER A 400 1.94 8.06 -23.34
N ARG A 401 2.61 7.12 -24.02
CA ARG A 401 3.32 7.35 -25.27
C ARG A 401 2.41 7.60 -26.46
N ASP A 402 1.22 7.04 -26.46
CA ASP A 402 0.26 7.18 -27.55
C ASP A 402 -1.02 7.91 -27.12
N GLY A 403 -1.11 8.26 -25.83
CA GLY A 403 -2.26 8.94 -25.22
C GLY A 403 -3.43 8.01 -24.93
N VAL A 404 -3.27 6.70 -25.10
CA VAL A 404 -4.33 5.69 -24.97
C VAL A 404 -3.91 4.54 -24.07
N ASP A 405 -2.71 4.00 -24.24
CA ASP A 405 -2.15 2.93 -23.43
C ASP A 405 -1.47 3.51 -22.18
N PHE A 406 -2.05 3.25 -21.01
CA PHE A 406 -1.54 3.68 -19.71
C PHE A 406 -0.92 2.54 -18.91
N ASP A 407 -0.57 1.42 -19.55
CA ASP A 407 0.14 0.33 -18.89
C ASP A 407 1.51 0.83 -18.34
N PRO A 408 1.74 0.83 -17.02
CA PRO A 408 2.99 1.24 -16.38
C PRO A 408 4.15 0.27 -16.68
N THR A 409 3.86 -0.91 -17.23
CA THR A 409 4.85 -1.91 -17.64
C THR A 409 5.31 -1.70 -19.08
N ASN A 410 4.61 -0.88 -19.87
CA ASN A 410 5.05 -0.43 -21.17
C ASN A 410 6.23 0.55 -21.01
N LEU A 411 7.43 0.10 -21.39
CA LEU A 411 8.67 0.87 -21.22
C LEU A 411 8.71 2.19 -22.02
N ARG A 412 7.81 2.37 -23.00
CA ARG A 412 7.68 3.62 -23.75
C ARG A 412 6.89 4.68 -22.99
N ASN A 413 6.11 4.28 -21.99
CA ASN A 413 5.43 5.18 -21.07
C ASN A 413 6.43 5.67 -20.00
N ARG A 414 6.03 6.69 -19.25
CA ARG A 414 6.72 7.09 -18.02
C ARG A 414 5.80 6.88 -16.84
N VAL A 415 6.29 6.17 -15.84
CA VAL A 415 5.60 5.98 -14.56
C VAL A 415 6.33 6.77 -13.49
N LEU A 416 5.59 7.59 -12.75
CA LEU A 416 6.08 8.33 -11.60
C LEU A 416 5.20 7.97 -10.41
N ARG A 417 5.77 7.27 -9.44
CA ARG A 417 5.13 6.91 -8.18
C ARG A 417 5.74 7.70 -7.03
N GLY A 418 4.92 7.98 -6.03
CA GLY A 418 5.37 8.59 -4.78
C GLY A 418 4.25 8.57 -3.77
N THR A 419 4.46 9.18 -2.62
CA THR A 419 3.49 9.16 -1.52
C THR A 419 3.03 10.57 -1.20
N ALA A 420 1.72 10.81 -1.28
CA ALA A 420 1.11 11.97 -0.68
C ALA A 420 1.11 11.79 0.84
N GLN A 421 1.89 12.60 1.57
CA GLN A 421 2.08 12.44 3.02
C GLN A 421 0.85 12.86 3.83
N GLN A 422 -0.02 13.70 3.26
CA GLN A 422 -1.23 14.22 3.87
C GLN A 422 -2.20 14.69 2.78
N PRO A 423 -3.50 14.85 3.08
CA PRO A 423 -4.44 15.50 2.19
C PRO A 423 -3.96 16.89 1.75
N GLY A 424 -4.12 17.23 0.47
CA GLY A 424 -3.72 18.52 -0.08
C GLY A 424 -3.06 18.45 -1.45
N LEU A 425 -2.37 19.54 -1.81
CA LEU A 425 -1.66 19.70 -3.08
C LEU A 425 -0.39 18.85 -3.12
N VAL A 426 -0.21 18.10 -4.19
CA VAL A 426 0.99 17.31 -4.51
C VAL A 426 1.58 17.82 -5.82
N SER A 427 2.91 17.88 -5.90
CA SER A 427 3.64 18.27 -7.12
C SER A 427 4.65 17.20 -7.50
N ILE A 428 4.67 16.83 -8.78
CA ILE A 428 5.50 15.75 -9.33
C ILE A 428 6.31 16.30 -10.50
N VAL A 429 7.63 16.22 -10.41
CA VAL A 429 8.51 16.64 -11.51
C VAL A 429 8.69 15.50 -12.50
N TRP A 430 8.53 15.80 -13.78
CA TRP A 430 8.85 14.92 -14.89
C TRP A 430 9.96 15.54 -15.74
N ASP A 431 10.92 14.72 -16.16
CA ASP A 431 12.12 15.12 -16.91
C ASP A 431 11.94 15.05 -18.44
N GLY A 432 10.73 14.76 -18.92
CA GLY A 432 10.44 14.66 -20.35
C GLY A 432 10.82 13.32 -20.96
N LYS A 433 11.20 12.31 -20.16
CA LYS A 433 11.68 11.01 -20.64
C LYS A 433 10.73 9.87 -20.32
N ASP A 434 10.84 8.78 -21.09
CA ASP A 434 10.19 7.50 -20.85
C ASP A 434 10.95 6.65 -19.81
N ALA A 435 10.43 5.45 -19.52
CA ALA A 435 11.07 4.52 -18.57
C ALA A 435 12.42 3.99 -19.06
N GLN A 436 12.72 4.10 -20.36
CA GLN A 436 14.02 3.72 -20.94
C GLN A 436 15.03 4.88 -20.93
N GLY A 437 14.62 6.07 -20.50
CA GLY A 437 15.45 7.27 -20.46
C GLY A 437 15.56 7.98 -21.81
N PHE A 438 14.74 7.65 -22.80
CA PHE A 438 14.64 8.40 -24.04
C PHE A 438 13.64 9.54 -23.90
N ASN A 439 13.91 10.66 -24.56
CA ASN A 439 12.97 11.77 -24.59
C ASN A 439 11.67 11.35 -25.27
N PHE A 440 10.54 11.91 -24.79
CA PHE A 440 9.31 11.89 -25.55
C PHE A 440 9.49 12.71 -26.84
N PRO A 441 9.20 12.16 -28.04
CA PRO A 441 9.31 12.85 -29.31
C PRO A 441 8.34 14.01 -29.42
N ILE A 442 8.59 14.87 -30.39
CA ILE A 442 7.69 15.95 -30.78
C ILE A 442 6.33 15.38 -31.22
N SER A 443 5.26 15.70 -30.49
CA SER A 443 3.87 15.33 -30.79
C SER A 443 2.89 16.02 -29.83
N ASP A 444 1.60 15.99 -30.15
CA ASP A 444 0.48 16.47 -29.34
C ASP A 444 -0.48 15.35 -28.90
N VAL A 445 -0.12 14.08 -29.17
CA VAL A 445 -0.98 12.92 -28.86
C VAL A 445 -0.92 12.49 -27.40
N TYR A 446 0.05 12.99 -26.64
CA TYR A 446 0.33 12.47 -25.31
C TYR A 446 -0.71 12.91 -24.29
N ARG A 447 -0.93 12.02 -23.32
CA ARG A 447 -1.78 12.28 -22.16
C ARG A 447 -1.11 11.71 -20.92
N ALA A 448 -1.31 12.36 -19.79
CA ALA A 448 -1.01 11.77 -18.49
C ALA A 448 -2.31 11.34 -17.80
N ARG A 449 -2.26 10.19 -17.13
CA ARG A 449 -3.27 9.69 -16.19
C ARG A 449 -2.74 9.85 -14.77
N MET A 450 -3.62 10.21 -13.86
CA MET A 450 -3.32 10.34 -12.44
C MET A 450 -4.37 9.61 -11.61
N GLU A 451 -3.91 8.85 -10.62
CA GLU A 451 -4.72 8.26 -9.56
C GLU A 451 -3.98 8.25 -8.21
N ILE A 452 -4.73 8.17 -7.11
CA ILE A 452 -4.20 7.89 -5.79
C ILE A 452 -4.90 6.67 -5.20
N HIS A 453 -4.15 5.86 -4.47
CA HIS A 453 -4.62 4.60 -3.92
C HIS A 453 -5.03 4.79 -2.45
N GLY A 454 -6.28 4.46 -2.14
CA GLY A 454 -6.76 4.25 -0.77
C GLY A 454 -6.67 2.77 -0.38
N GLY A 455 -6.44 2.46 0.88
CA GLY A 455 -6.33 1.09 1.37
C GLY A 455 -5.17 0.32 0.76
N GLU A 456 -4.18 0.99 0.17
CA GLU A 456 -3.07 0.29 -0.45
C GLU A 456 -2.31 -0.56 0.56
N VAL A 457 -2.24 -1.84 0.26
CA VAL A 457 -1.62 -2.84 1.12
C VAL A 457 -0.87 -3.85 0.28
N HIS A 458 0.35 -4.09 0.70
CA HIS A 458 1.22 -5.15 0.23
C HIS A 458 1.28 -6.25 1.29
N PHE A 459 1.41 -7.49 0.84
CA PHE A 459 1.54 -8.70 1.65
C PHE A 459 2.85 -9.43 1.38
N PRO A 460 4.01 -8.87 1.81
CA PRO A 460 5.28 -9.59 1.73
C PRO A 460 5.21 -10.95 2.42
N SER A 461 5.57 -11.98 1.66
CA SER A 461 5.66 -13.36 2.09
C SER A 461 7.09 -13.85 1.87
N LEU A 462 7.82 -14.07 2.97
CA LEU A 462 9.24 -14.37 2.95
C LEU A 462 9.47 -15.87 3.07
N ASP A 463 10.07 -16.48 2.04
CA ASP A 463 10.46 -17.90 2.03
C ASP A 463 9.26 -18.85 2.15
N VAL A 464 8.21 -18.58 1.37
CA VAL A 464 7.07 -19.49 1.20
C VAL A 464 7.24 -20.26 -0.11
N GLU A 465 7.72 -21.49 0.00
CA GLU A 465 8.30 -22.24 -1.11
C GLU A 465 7.29 -22.52 -2.23
N ASN A 466 6.05 -22.91 -1.87
CA ASN A 466 5.03 -23.30 -2.85
C ASN A 466 3.65 -22.71 -2.54
N SER A 467 2.85 -22.49 -3.59
CA SER A 467 1.43 -22.13 -3.54
C SER A 467 0.71 -22.78 -4.72
N ILE A 468 0.44 -24.09 -4.62
CA ILE A 468 -0.05 -24.87 -5.78
C ILE A 468 -1.52 -24.62 -6.13
N ASN A 469 -2.29 -24.06 -5.20
CA ASN A 469 -3.70 -23.67 -5.43
C ASN A 469 -3.83 -22.21 -5.89
N GLY A 470 -2.74 -21.43 -5.84
CA GLY A 470 -2.78 -19.97 -5.97
C GLY A 470 -3.07 -19.28 -4.63
N GLY A 471 -3.06 -17.95 -4.65
CA GLY A 471 -3.24 -17.09 -3.49
C GLY A 471 -1.94 -16.58 -2.86
N PRO A 472 -2.02 -15.89 -1.71
CA PRO A 472 -3.20 -15.79 -0.84
C PRO A 472 -4.41 -15.10 -1.50
N THR A 473 -5.63 -15.50 -1.16
CA THR A 473 -6.82 -14.70 -1.50
C THR A 473 -6.85 -13.47 -0.64
N ILE A 474 -7.01 -12.32 -1.27
CA ILE A 474 -7.10 -11.02 -0.62
C ILE A 474 -8.48 -10.45 -0.94
N GLU A 475 -9.38 -10.40 0.04
CA GLU A 475 -10.74 -9.89 -0.13
C GLU A 475 -10.95 -8.59 0.64
N MET A 476 -11.28 -7.50 -0.06
CA MET A 476 -11.70 -6.25 0.56
C MET A 476 -13.11 -6.37 1.15
N LEU A 477 -13.24 -6.14 2.46
CA LEU A 477 -14.47 -6.37 3.21
C LEU A 477 -15.38 -5.15 3.33
N ASN A 478 -14.85 -3.95 3.12
CA ASN A 478 -15.56 -2.69 3.31
C ASN A 478 -15.32 -1.67 2.18
N PRO A 479 -15.49 -2.05 0.89
CA PRO A 479 -15.33 -1.10 -0.20
C PRO A 479 -16.26 0.11 -0.01
N PRO A 480 -15.79 1.36 -0.22
CA PRO A 480 -16.62 2.54 -0.25
C PRO A 480 -17.86 2.36 -1.13
N GLY A 481 -19.04 2.69 -0.61
CA GLY A 481 -20.31 2.55 -1.34
C GLY A 481 -20.78 1.11 -1.58
N ALA A 482 -20.14 0.11 -0.98
CA ALA A 482 -20.40 -1.32 -1.19
C ALA A 482 -20.17 -1.81 -2.64
N ASP A 483 -19.35 -1.09 -3.41
CA ASP A 483 -19.05 -1.43 -4.80
C ASP A 483 -17.58 -1.84 -4.95
N CYS A 484 -17.34 -3.07 -5.40
CA CYS A 484 -16.01 -3.56 -5.76
C CYS A 484 -15.58 -3.06 -7.15
N TYR A 485 -15.97 -1.84 -7.54
CA TYR A 485 -15.77 -1.28 -8.89
C TYR A 485 -14.31 -1.19 -9.29
N ALA A 486 -13.42 -1.14 -8.30
CA ALA A 486 -11.98 -0.97 -8.46
C ALA A 486 -11.38 -1.86 -9.56
N PHE A 487 -11.80 -3.12 -9.63
CA PHE A 487 -11.19 -4.08 -10.55
C PHE A 487 -12.24 -4.89 -11.32
N VAL A 488 -12.16 -4.81 -12.65
CA VAL A 488 -12.86 -5.71 -13.56
C VAL A 488 -11.97 -6.92 -13.75
N HIS A 489 -12.46 -8.10 -13.37
CA HIS A 489 -11.73 -9.35 -13.56
C HIS A 489 -11.69 -9.72 -15.05
N PRO A 490 -10.76 -10.57 -15.50
CA PRO A 490 -10.65 -10.96 -16.91
C PRO A 490 -11.92 -11.56 -17.52
N ASP A 491 -12.84 -12.06 -16.68
CA ASP A 491 -14.15 -12.59 -17.09
C ASP A 491 -15.25 -11.52 -17.18
N GLY A 492 -14.91 -10.25 -16.94
CA GLY A 492 -15.82 -9.10 -16.94
C GLY A 492 -16.60 -8.90 -15.64
N ASN A 493 -16.45 -9.78 -14.65
CA ASN A 493 -17.12 -9.64 -13.36
C ASN A 493 -16.33 -8.73 -12.42
N ARG A 494 -17.03 -8.06 -11.49
CA ARG A 494 -16.41 -7.29 -10.42
C ARG A 494 -16.42 -8.10 -9.14
N ARG A 495 -15.26 -8.22 -8.50
CA ARG A 495 -15.10 -8.90 -7.21
C ARG A 495 -14.11 -8.11 -6.37
N CYS A 496 -14.32 -8.11 -5.06
CA CYS A 496 -13.43 -7.49 -4.09
C CYS A 496 -12.13 -8.28 -3.86
N THR A 497 -11.82 -9.23 -4.75
CA THR A 497 -10.65 -10.11 -4.70
C THR A 497 -9.56 -9.75 -5.71
N GLY A 498 -9.67 -8.57 -6.34
CA GLY A 498 -8.65 -8.06 -7.26
C GLY A 498 -7.33 -7.80 -6.52
N ALA A 499 -6.24 -8.36 -7.04
CA ALA A 499 -4.89 -8.15 -6.53
C ALA A 499 -3.89 -8.04 -7.68
N PHE A 500 -2.63 -7.78 -7.33
CA PHE A 500 -1.54 -7.60 -8.27
C PHE A 500 -0.28 -8.30 -7.77
N TYR A 501 0.53 -8.77 -8.72
CA TYR A 501 1.85 -9.31 -8.48
C TYR A 501 2.74 -9.05 -9.70
N ASP A 502 4.05 -9.05 -9.49
CA ASP A 502 5.00 -8.95 -10.59
C ASP A 502 6.27 -9.78 -10.31
N ASP A 503 6.30 -10.94 -10.95
CA ASP A 503 7.34 -11.95 -10.90
C ASP A 503 8.37 -11.78 -12.04
N ARG A 504 8.41 -10.61 -12.68
CA ARG A 504 9.40 -10.33 -13.73
C ARG A 504 10.67 -9.69 -13.18
N GLY A 505 11.79 -9.97 -13.84
CA GLY A 505 13.07 -9.33 -13.60
C GLY A 505 13.04 -7.82 -13.90
N TYR A 506 13.91 -7.08 -13.21
CA TYR A 506 13.94 -5.62 -13.19
C TYR A 506 15.35 -5.09 -12.99
N ARG A 507 15.55 -3.79 -13.20
CA ARG A 507 16.79 -3.09 -12.83
C ARG A 507 16.51 -2.20 -11.64
N THR A 508 17.37 -2.28 -10.63
CA THR A 508 17.35 -1.38 -9.48
C THR A 508 17.87 0.01 -9.85
N ASN A 509 17.65 0.98 -8.96
CA ASN A 509 18.21 2.34 -9.04
C ASN A 509 19.74 2.33 -9.10
N ALA A 510 20.38 1.31 -8.52
CA ALA A 510 21.82 1.08 -8.62
C ALA A 510 22.28 0.52 -9.98
N GLY A 511 21.36 0.29 -10.92
CA GLY A 511 21.62 -0.26 -12.25
C GLY A 511 21.82 -1.78 -12.28
N VAL A 512 21.66 -2.47 -11.14
CA VAL A 512 21.84 -3.91 -11.03
C VAL A 512 20.61 -4.63 -11.59
N LEU A 513 20.83 -5.58 -12.49
CA LEU A 513 19.78 -6.47 -13.00
C LEU A 513 19.47 -7.53 -11.93
N VAL A 514 18.21 -7.64 -11.53
CA VAL A 514 17.67 -8.73 -10.73
C VAL A 514 16.79 -9.58 -11.63
N GLY A 515 17.05 -10.88 -11.67
CA GLY A 515 16.44 -11.81 -12.63
C GLY A 515 17.23 -11.94 -13.94
N THR A 516 16.61 -12.55 -14.96
CA THR A 516 17.29 -12.91 -16.22
C THR A 516 17.36 -11.77 -17.23
N ALA A 517 16.35 -10.90 -17.24
CA ALA A 517 16.25 -9.69 -18.06
C ALA A 517 15.15 -8.79 -17.48
N VAL A 518 15.13 -7.51 -17.87
CA VAL A 518 13.98 -6.64 -17.60
C VAL A 518 12.74 -7.22 -18.29
N ASN A 519 11.65 -7.39 -17.54
CA ASN A 519 10.44 -8.07 -17.95
C ASN A 519 10.60 -9.59 -18.27
N GLY A 520 11.79 -10.17 -18.03
CA GLY A 520 12.05 -11.61 -18.13
C GLY A 520 11.70 -12.35 -16.84
N SER A 521 11.95 -13.65 -16.75
CA SER A 521 11.73 -14.42 -15.51
C SER A 521 12.77 -14.07 -14.43
N LEU A 522 12.41 -14.23 -13.15
CA LEU A 522 13.35 -14.06 -12.03
C LEU A 522 14.45 -15.13 -11.99
N CYS A 523 14.18 -16.33 -12.50
CA CYS A 523 15.15 -17.43 -12.58
C CYS A 523 15.22 -17.94 -14.02
N GLU A 524 16.39 -18.44 -14.43
CA GLU A 524 16.57 -19.08 -15.74
C GLU A 524 15.73 -20.36 -15.85
N ASN A 525 15.35 -20.71 -17.08
CA ASN A 525 14.64 -21.96 -17.41
C ASN A 525 13.35 -22.22 -16.61
N SER A 526 12.69 -21.15 -16.13
CA SER A 526 11.51 -21.26 -15.26
C SER A 526 11.76 -22.16 -14.03
N THR A 527 12.97 -22.06 -13.47
CA THR A 527 13.38 -22.82 -12.30
C THR A 527 12.47 -22.51 -11.10
N GLY A 528 12.06 -23.57 -10.39
CA GLY A 528 11.16 -23.53 -9.24
C GLY A 528 9.67 -23.47 -9.58
N ASN A 529 9.31 -23.69 -10.85
CA ASN A 529 7.92 -23.70 -11.32
C ASN A 529 7.18 -22.38 -10.99
N PRO A 530 7.62 -21.24 -11.58
CA PRO A 530 6.94 -19.95 -11.42
C PRO A 530 5.51 -20.00 -11.96
N PRO A 531 4.66 -19.01 -11.63
CA PRO A 531 3.37 -18.86 -12.28
C PRO A 531 3.50 -18.80 -13.82
N PRO A 532 2.56 -19.39 -14.59
CA PRO A 532 2.59 -19.35 -16.05
C PRO A 532 2.55 -17.94 -16.62
N VAL A 533 1.87 -17.03 -15.91
CA VAL A 533 1.83 -15.60 -16.21
C VAL A 533 2.67 -14.89 -15.16
N LEU A 534 3.70 -14.16 -15.58
CA LEU A 534 4.69 -13.58 -14.67
C LEU A 534 4.23 -12.28 -14.00
N PHE A 535 3.08 -11.70 -14.36
CA PHE A 535 2.59 -10.48 -13.73
C PHE A 535 1.09 -10.30 -13.99
N SER A 536 0.42 -9.59 -13.08
CA SER A 536 -0.92 -9.04 -13.34
C SER A 536 -0.78 -7.69 -14.06
N PRO A 537 -1.52 -7.44 -15.14
CA PRO A 537 -1.64 -6.08 -15.67
C PRO A 537 -2.16 -5.14 -14.58
N THR A 538 -1.68 -3.90 -14.54
CA THR A 538 -2.10 -2.94 -13.49
C THR A 538 -3.47 -2.35 -13.76
N ASP A 539 -3.89 -2.31 -15.02
CA ASP A 539 -5.24 -1.85 -15.40
C ASP A 539 -6.29 -2.98 -15.27
N ASP A 540 -5.84 -4.24 -15.13
CA ASP A 540 -6.67 -5.43 -14.97
C ASP A 540 -6.12 -6.30 -13.82
N ALA A 541 -6.57 -6.02 -12.59
CA ALA A 541 -6.21 -6.86 -11.44
C ALA A 541 -6.67 -8.31 -11.65
N TYR A 542 -5.82 -9.26 -11.28
CA TYR A 542 -6.17 -10.68 -11.34
C TYR A 542 -7.05 -11.07 -10.15
N ASP A 543 -7.78 -12.19 -10.27
CA ASP A 543 -8.54 -12.72 -9.15
C ASP A 543 -7.64 -13.51 -8.20
N SER A 544 -7.34 -12.95 -7.02
CA SER A 544 -6.57 -13.65 -5.97
C SER A 544 -7.29 -14.87 -5.38
N ALA A 545 -8.60 -15.04 -5.63
CA ALA A 545 -9.33 -16.28 -5.32
C ALA A 545 -9.13 -17.37 -6.38
N GLY A 546 -8.61 -17.01 -7.54
CA GLY A 546 -8.34 -17.91 -8.65
C GLY A 546 -6.98 -18.61 -8.57
N PRO A 547 -6.74 -19.58 -9.48
CA PRO A 547 -5.51 -20.35 -9.53
C PRO A 547 -4.39 -19.68 -10.34
N ASP A 548 -4.56 -18.41 -10.74
CA ASP A 548 -3.72 -17.76 -11.75
C ASP A 548 -2.27 -17.57 -11.27
N ARG A 549 -2.08 -17.31 -9.98
CA ARG A 549 -0.77 -17.16 -9.35
C ARG A 549 -0.27 -18.43 -8.66
N ARG A 550 -0.62 -19.62 -9.15
CA ARG A 550 -0.08 -20.87 -8.61
C ARG A 550 1.42 -21.03 -8.92
N TYR A 551 2.20 -21.50 -7.95
CA TYR A 551 3.64 -21.72 -8.13
C TYR A 551 4.20 -22.85 -7.27
N GLY A 552 5.41 -23.28 -7.59
CA GLY A 552 6.15 -24.28 -6.83
C GLY A 552 5.65 -25.71 -7.06
N PHE A 553 5.97 -26.59 -6.13
CA PHE A 553 5.74 -28.02 -6.22
C PHE A 553 4.70 -28.49 -5.21
N ALA A 554 4.08 -29.64 -5.47
CA ALA A 554 3.10 -30.23 -4.54
C ALA A 554 3.73 -30.79 -3.26
N ARG A 555 5.06 -31.02 -3.25
CA ARG A 555 5.84 -31.51 -2.11
C ARG A 555 7.28 -31.01 -2.22
N GLY A 556 7.93 -30.77 -1.09
CA GLY A 556 9.33 -30.32 -1.04
C GLY A 556 9.47 -28.85 -1.37
N GLY A 557 10.53 -28.46 -2.06
CA GLY A 557 10.74 -27.08 -2.51
C GLY A 557 11.63 -26.23 -1.61
N ASN A 558 12.01 -26.69 -0.40
CA ASN A 558 13.10 -26.07 0.37
C ASN A 558 14.38 -26.87 0.14
N THR A 559 15.42 -26.21 -0.36
CA THR A 559 16.65 -26.88 -0.77
C THR A 559 17.88 -26.34 -0.06
N ASP A 560 18.89 -27.20 0.08
CA ASP A 560 20.23 -26.81 0.51
C ASP A 560 21.07 -26.22 -0.64
N PHE A 561 20.45 -25.81 -1.75
CA PHE A 561 21.13 -25.18 -2.89
C PHE A 561 20.96 -23.66 -2.87
N SER A 562 21.57 -22.96 -3.83
CA SER A 562 21.41 -21.51 -3.95
C SER A 562 20.00 -21.12 -4.41
N VAL A 563 19.61 -19.86 -4.22
CA VAL A 563 18.44 -19.26 -4.87
C VAL A 563 18.37 -19.64 -6.36
N CYS A 564 17.16 -19.88 -6.87
CA CYS A 564 16.92 -20.43 -8.20
C CYS A 564 17.48 -21.85 -8.41
N ALA A 565 17.42 -22.73 -7.41
CA ALA A 565 17.70 -24.16 -7.56
C ALA A 565 16.56 -24.90 -8.28
N SER A 566 16.88 -25.89 -9.12
CA SER A 566 15.90 -26.64 -9.93
C SER A 566 14.83 -27.38 -9.13
N ASP A 567 15.18 -27.77 -7.91
CA ASP A 567 14.36 -28.49 -6.94
C ASP A 567 13.83 -27.57 -5.82
N GLY A 568 14.20 -26.28 -5.83
CA GLY A 568 13.69 -25.25 -4.93
C GLY A 568 12.40 -24.67 -5.49
N GLY A 569 11.36 -24.57 -4.66
CA GLY A 569 10.08 -23.99 -5.02
C GLY A 569 10.23 -22.53 -5.44
N PHE A 570 9.24 -21.99 -6.14
CA PHE A 570 9.38 -20.63 -6.68
C PHE A 570 9.60 -19.58 -5.58
N GLY A 571 9.06 -19.75 -4.39
CA GLY A 571 9.32 -18.84 -3.27
C GLY A 571 10.55 -19.17 -2.42
N ASP A 572 11.24 -20.28 -2.67
CA ASP A 572 12.46 -20.68 -1.93
C ASP A 572 13.55 -19.62 -2.08
N LYS A 573 13.98 -19.06 -0.94
CA LYS A 573 14.98 -17.97 -0.86
C LYS A 573 14.55 -16.72 -1.64
N LYS A 574 13.24 -16.46 -1.71
CA LYS A 574 12.65 -15.23 -2.28
C LYS A 574 11.69 -14.56 -1.29
N GLY A 575 11.60 -13.23 -1.40
CA GLY A 575 10.48 -12.48 -0.86
C GLY A 575 9.47 -12.26 -1.97
N LEU A 576 8.27 -12.81 -1.82
CA LEU A 576 7.19 -12.65 -2.77
C LEU A 576 6.25 -11.54 -2.29
N ASP A 577 5.91 -10.63 -3.18
CA ASP A 577 4.99 -9.55 -2.90
C ASP A 577 3.68 -9.77 -3.64
N GLU A 578 2.60 -9.34 -3.03
CA GLU A 578 1.27 -9.29 -3.61
C GLU A 578 0.55 -8.11 -2.99
N TRP A 579 -0.13 -7.30 -3.78
CA TRP A 579 -0.75 -6.09 -3.27
C TRP A 579 -2.12 -5.84 -3.88
N THR A 580 -2.87 -4.97 -3.22
CA THR A 580 -4.16 -4.46 -3.70
C THR A 580 -4.38 -3.05 -3.15
N TYR A 581 -5.36 -2.35 -3.72
CA TYR A 581 -5.78 -1.02 -3.28
C TYR A 581 -7.20 -0.73 -3.75
N TYR A 582 -7.75 0.39 -3.31
CA TYR A 582 -8.96 0.99 -3.86
C TYR A 582 -8.57 2.29 -4.61
N PRO A 583 -8.78 2.39 -5.94
CA PRO A 583 -8.37 3.56 -6.71
C PRO A 583 -9.27 4.77 -6.42
N SER A 584 -8.72 5.97 -6.59
CA SER A 584 -9.51 7.19 -6.70
C SER A 584 -10.25 7.27 -8.03
N ASN A 585 -11.00 8.36 -8.24
CA ASN A 585 -11.31 8.78 -9.61
C ASN A 585 -10.02 9.01 -10.41
N GLU A 586 -10.04 8.69 -11.70
CA GLU A 586 -8.94 9.02 -12.61
C GLU A 586 -9.11 10.44 -13.16
N LEU A 587 -7.99 11.15 -13.33
CA LEU A 587 -7.95 12.41 -14.07
C LEU A 587 -6.90 12.33 -15.18
N PHE A 588 -7.17 13.05 -16.27
CA PHE A 588 -6.31 13.09 -17.43
C PHE A 588 -5.97 14.53 -17.82
N VAL A 589 -4.74 14.76 -18.26
CA VAL A 589 -4.31 16.03 -18.86
C VAL A 589 -3.59 15.77 -20.19
N PRO A 590 -3.84 16.61 -21.22
CA PRO A 590 -3.07 16.55 -22.45
C PRO A 590 -1.65 17.05 -22.23
N LEU A 591 -0.74 16.64 -23.10
CA LEU A 591 0.64 17.11 -23.12
C LEU A 591 1.08 17.30 -24.57
N GLN A 592 1.68 18.45 -24.85
CA GLN A 592 2.29 18.73 -26.14
C GLN A 592 3.80 18.82 -26.01
N ILE A 593 4.52 18.02 -26.78
CA ILE A 593 5.97 18.12 -26.92
C ILE A 593 6.28 18.82 -28.24
N VAL A 594 6.98 19.95 -28.14
CA VAL A 594 7.46 20.71 -29.30
C VAL A 594 8.97 20.57 -29.43
N GLY A 595 9.46 20.79 -30.66
CA GLY A 595 10.90 20.90 -30.89
C GLY A 595 11.51 22.09 -30.15
N PRO A 596 12.86 22.14 -30.05
CA PRO A 596 13.56 23.25 -29.46
C PRO A 596 13.05 24.58 -30.02
N LEU A 597 12.88 25.58 -29.15
CA LEU A 597 12.51 26.91 -29.62
C LEU A 597 13.56 27.40 -30.62
N ALA A 598 13.10 27.93 -31.75
CA ALA A 598 13.98 28.54 -32.73
C ALA A 598 14.71 29.77 -32.16
N ILE A 599 14.14 30.45 -31.17
CA ILE A 599 14.86 31.46 -30.39
C ILE A 599 14.82 31.18 -28.88
N GLN A 600 15.91 31.50 -28.19
CA GLN A 600 15.91 31.67 -26.74
C GLN A 600 15.75 33.15 -26.43
N LEU A 601 14.52 33.61 -26.19
CA LEU A 601 14.24 35.02 -25.94
C LEU A 601 14.58 35.38 -24.48
N THR A 602 15.47 36.34 -24.27
CA THR A 602 15.87 36.81 -22.93
C THR A 602 15.17 38.09 -22.50
N SER A 603 14.77 38.93 -23.46
CA SER A 603 13.96 40.10 -23.18
C SER A 603 13.08 40.46 -24.38
N PHE A 604 11.89 40.98 -24.11
CA PHE A 604 11.09 41.71 -25.09
C PHE A 604 10.33 42.81 -24.35
N THR A 605 10.63 44.07 -24.69
CA THR A 605 10.17 45.25 -23.96
C THR A 605 9.65 46.30 -24.93
N ALA A 606 8.68 47.07 -24.45
CA ALA A 606 8.11 48.20 -25.17
C ALA A 606 8.24 49.46 -24.30
N GLN A 607 8.97 50.47 -24.78
CA GLN A 607 9.18 51.71 -24.04
C GLN A 607 8.65 52.90 -24.83
N ALA A 608 7.66 53.60 -24.28
CA ALA A 608 7.14 54.81 -24.88
C ALA A 608 8.19 55.94 -24.80
N GLY A 609 8.36 56.67 -25.91
CA GLY A 609 9.27 57.80 -26.03
C GLY A 609 8.68 58.94 -26.86
N ALA A 610 9.49 59.99 -27.06
CA ALA A 610 9.05 61.21 -27.75
C ALA A 610 8.65 60.95 -29.22
N GLN A 611 9.30 59.99 -29.89
CA GLN A 611 9.09 59.68 -31.31
C GLN A 611 8.15 58.49 -31.57
N GLY A 612 7.68 57.81 -30.52
CA GLY A 612 6.88 56.59 -30.66
C GLY A 612 7.14 55.59 -29.54
N THR A 613 6.79 54.32 -29.73
CA THR A 613 7.17 53.23 -28.81
C THR A 613 8.37 52.48 -29.37
N ASN A 614 9.48 52.45 -28.63
CA ASN A 614 10.65 51.68 -28.99
C ASN A 614 10.51 50.25 -28.45
N LEU A 615 10.48 49.29 -29.35
CA LEU A 615 10.47 47.87 -29.02
C LEU A 615 11.91 47.36 -29.04
N ARG A 616 12.31 46.64 -27.99
CA ARG A 616 13.61 45.99 -27.89
C ARG A 616 13.45 44.56 -27.49
N TRP A 617 14.12 43.66 -28.20
CA TRP A 617 14.25 42.27 -27.79
C TRP A 617 15.68 41.78 -27.93
N THR A 618 16.01 40.84 -27.07
CA THR A 618 17.31 40.17 -27.05
C THR A 618 17.08 38.68 -27.08
N THR A 619 17.70 37.99 -28.03
CA THR A 619 17.80 36.54 -28.04
C THR A 619 19.15 36.12 -27.45
N ALA A 620 19.20 34.98 -26.76
CA ALA A 620 20.43 34.31 -26.34
C ALA A 620 20.94 33.31 -27.40
N ALA A 621 20.03 32.80 -28.23
CA ALA A 621 20.32 31.96 -29.39
C ALA A 621 19.18 32.07 -30.40
N GLU A 622 19.50 31.86 -31.68
CA GLU A 622 18.57 31.82 -32.81
C GLU A 622 18.92 30.62 -33.70
N ARG A 623 18.30 29.47 -33.43
CA ARG A 623 18.41 28.26 -34.23
C ARG A 623 17.33 28.26 -35.30
N ASP A 624 17.74 28.27 -36.56
CA ASP A 624 16.85 28.15 -37.72
C ASP A 624 15.76 29.24 -37.81
N SER A 625 15.89 30.35 -37.08
CA SER A 625 15.03 31.54 -37.21
C SER A 625 15.41 32.30 -38.49
N ALA A 626 14.43 32.59 -39.35
CA ALA A 626 14.64 33.33 -40.59
C ALA A 626 14.47 34.84 -40.38
N PHE A 627 13.36 35.26 -39.77
CA PHE A 627 13.06 36.67 -39.56
C PHE A 627 11.97 36.89 -38.51
N PHE A 628 11.83 38.15 -38.09
CA PHE A 628 10.82 38.61 -37.15
C PHE A 628 9.85 39.61 -37.76
N HIS A 629 8.63 39.61 -37.25
CA HIS A 629 7.62 40.64 -37.42
C HIS A 629 7.13 41.18 -36.08
N ILE A 630 6.63 42.41 -36.09
CA ILE A 630 6.00 43.03 -34.93
C ILE A 630 4.49 43.08 -35.17
N LEU A 631 3.73 42.53 -34.24
CA LEU A 631 2.27 42.62 -34.18
C LEU A 631 1.87 43.62 -33.10
N ARG A 632 0.75 44.33 -33.29
CA ARG A 632 0.21 45.28 -32.32
C ARG A 632 -1.31 45.20 -32.23
N SER A 633 -1.85 45.24 -31.00
CA SER A 633 -3.26 45.48 -30.71
C SER A 633 -3.45 46.64 -29.71
N SER A 634 -4.64 47.25 -29.71
CA SER A 634 -5.07 48.25 -28.72
C SER A 634 -5.84 47.65 -27.53
N ASP A 635 -6.19 46.37 -27.56
CA ASP A 635 -7.09 45.73 -26.59
C ASP A 635 -6.51 44.49 -25.90
N GLN A 636 -5.19 44.27 -26.01
CA GLN A 636 -4.48 43.10 -25.49
C GLN A 636 -4.87 41.75 -26.13
N ASN A 637 -5.81 41.72 -27.07
CA ASN A 637 -6.18 40.50 -27.78
C ASN A 637 -5.33 40.31 -29.04
N ILE A 638 -4.54 39.24 -29.08
CA ILE A 638 -3.67 38.92 -30.22
C ILE A 638 -4.46 38.63 -31.51
N ALA A 639 -5.70 38.12 -31.41
CA ALA A 639 -6.54 37.87 -32.57
C ALA A 639 -6.93 39.17 -33.32
N ASN A 640 -6.89 40.30 -32.61
CA ASN A 640 -7.13 41.64 -33.17
C ASN A 640 -5.83 42.36 -33.54
N ALA A 641 -4.67 41.72 -33.36
CA ALA A 641 -3.38 42.34 -33.62
C ALA A 641 -3.11 42.45 -35.12
N SER A 642 -2.72 43.65 -35.54
CA SER A 642 -2.25 43.93 -36.90
C SER A 642 -0.72 43.85 -36.96
N ARG A 643 -0.18 43.29 -38.05
CA ARG A 643 1.27 43.32 -38.33
C ARG A 643 1.70 44.73 -38.71
N LEU A 644 2.69 45.27 -38.00
CA LEU A 644 3.24 46.61 -38.25
C LEU A 644 4.40 46.61 -39.24
N THR A 645 5.25 45.60 -39.18
CA THR A 645 6.41 45.52 -40.07
C THR A 645 5.98 45.02 -41.45
N THR A 646 6.26 45.82 -42.47
CA THR A 646 6.03 45.45 -43.88
C THR A 646 7.21 44.72 -44.50
N GLN A 647 8.42 44.94 -43.96
CA GLN A 647 9.63 44.21 -44.30
C GLN A 647 10.00 43.24 -43.17
N GLU A 648 10.65 42.15 -43.54
CA GLU A 648 11.18 41.15 -42.64
C GLU A 648 12.34 41.71 -41.83
N ILE A 649 12.32 41.51 -40.50
CA ILE A 649 13.47 41.81 -39.65
C ILE A 649 14.31 40.55 -39.59
N VAL A 650 15.28 40.44 -40.50
CA VAL A 650 16.10 39.23 -40.66
C VAL A 650 16.82 38.88 -39.35
N ALA A 651 16.73 37.61 -38.99
CA ALA A 651 17.43 37.04 -37.85
C ALA A 651 18.96 37.15 -38.05
N ARG A 652 19.66 37.51 -36.99
CA ARG A 652 21.11 37.79 -36.99
C ARG A 652 21.89 36.88 -36.06
N GLY A 653 21.21 36.19 -35.16
CA GLY A 653 21.81 35.19 -34.30
C GLY A 653 22.05 33.88 -35.04
N GLY A 654 22.59 32.91 -34.30
CA GLY A 654 22.78 31.54 -34.70
C GLY A 654 22.51 30.58 -33.53
N PRO A 655 22.72 29.27 -33.73
CA PRO A 655 22.29 28.23 -32.79
C PRO A 655 22.87 28.32 -31.36
N THR A 656 23.95 29.08 -31.18
CA THR A 656 24.67 29.27 -29.90
C THR A 656 24.97 30.74 -29.58
N ALA A 657 24.45 31.68 -30.37
CA ALA A 657 24.68 33.11 -30.18
C ALA A 657 23.44 33.88 -30.61
N GLY A 658 22.84 34.65 -29.72
CA GLY A 658 21.70 35.48 -30.08
C GLY A 658 22.09 36.86 -30.59
N ALA A 659 21.12 37.76 -30.65
CA ALA A 659 21.28 39.12 -31.10
C ALA A 659 20.30 40.07 -30.40
N GLU A 660 20.65 41.35 -30.40
CA GLU A 660 19.79 42.43 -29.94
C GLU A 660 19.15 43.14 -31.12
N TYR A 661 17.88 43.48 -30.97
CA TYR A 661 17.09 44.14 -32.00
C TYR A 661 16.34 45.32 -31.41
N GLN A 662 16.08 46.30 -32.27
CA GLN A 662 15.23 47.43 -31.95
C GLN A 662 14.33 47.78 -33.14
N TRP A 663 13.09 48.16 -32.84
CA TRP A 663 12.14 48.65 -33.84
C TRP A 663 11.25 49.74 -33.25
N LEU A 664 11.05 50.83 -33.99
CA LEU A 664 10.27 51.98 -33.54
C LEU A 664 8.86 51.98 -34.14
N ASP A 665 7.84 51.86 -33.29
CA ASP A 665 6.46 52.18 -33.67
C ASP A 665 6.23 53.70 -33.59
N GLY A 666 6.42 54.40 -34.69
CA GLY A 666 6.16 55.84 -34.80
C GLY A 666 4.68 56.22 -34.91
N SER A 667 3.78 55.24 -35.07
CA SER A 667 2.35 55.48 -35.34
C SER A 667 1.47 55.55 -34.09
N VAL A 668 2.07 55.40 -32.90
CA VAL A 668 1.36 55.43 -31.61
C VAL A 668 0.76 56.81 -31.31
N GLN A 669 -0.51 56.82 -30.94
CA GLN A 669 -1.20 58.04 -30.51
C GLN A 669 -0.87 58.38 -29.04
N PRO A 670 -0.64 59.66 -28.69
CA PRO A 670 -0.54 60.10 -27.31
C PRO A 670 -1.82 59.78 -26.52
N GLY A 671 -1.67 59.31 -25.28
CA GLY A 671 -2.79 58.93 -24.41
C GLY A 671 -3.34 57.51 -24.64
N SER A 672 -2.78 56.75 -25.58
CA SER A 672 -3.18 55.35 -25.85
C SER A 672 -2.20 54.34 -25.25
N THR A 673 -2.72 53.16 -24.92
CA THR A 673 -1.93 51.98 -24.55
C THR A 673 -1.97 50.97 -25.68
N TYR A 674 -0.81 50.42 -26.03
CA TYR A 674 -0.68 49.39 -27.04
C TYR A 674 0.04 48.16 -26.50
N TYR A 675 -0.32 47.01 -27.04
CA TYR A 675 0.23 45.70 -26.72
C TYR A 675 0.91 45.14 -27.97
N TYR A 676 2.12 44.63 -27.79
CA TYR A 676 2.99 44.21 -28.88
C TYR A 676 3.38 42.76 -28.72
N TRP A 677 3.45 42.03 -29.83
CA TRP A 677 4.02 40.69 -29.89
C TRP A 677 5.14 40.63 -30.92
N LEU A 678 6.17 39.88 -30.60
CA LEU A 678 7.23 39.49 -31.51
C LEU A 678 6.81 38.20 -32.20
N GLN A 679 6.56 38.24 -33.49
CA GLN A 679 6.31 37.05 -34.31
C GLN A 679 7.62 36.64 -34.96
N GLU A 680 8.04 35.40 -34.76
CA GLU A 680 9.21 34.79 -35.35
C GLU A 680 8.78 33.81 -36.42
N THR A 681 9.49 33.81 -37.55
CA THR A 681 9.31 32.83 -38.62
C THR A 681 10.60 32.04 -38.77
N GLU A 682 10.49 30.72 -38.65
CA GLU A 682 11.56 29.75 -38.85
C GLU A 682 11.87 29.60 -40.35
N THR A 683 13.08 29.13 -40.70
CA THR A 683 13.49 28.78 -42.07
C THR A 683 12.67 27.64 -42.67
N SER A 684 12.00 26.85 -41.81
CA SER A 684 11.02 25.82 -42.17
C SER A 684 9.65 26.40 -42.58
N GLY A 685 9.40 27.69 -42.28
CA GLY A 685 8.11 28.35 -42.45
C GLY A 685 7.19 28.30 -41.23
N ASN A 686 7.58 27.64 -40.15
CA ASN A 686 6.84 27.68 -38.88
C ASN A 686 6.85 29.10 -38.30
N VAL A 687 5.78 29.47 -37.61
CA VAL A 687 5.64 30.80 -37.01
C VAL A 687 5.35 30.67 -35.51
N ARG A 688 6.12 31.37 -34.68
CA ARG A 688 5.91 31.45 -33.22
C ARG A 688 5.72 32.90 -32.80
N THR A 689 5.05 33.13 -31.67
CA THR A 689 4.75 34.49 -31.21
C THR A 689 5.05 34.66 -29.72
N TYR A 690 5.72 35.75 -29.35
CA TYR A 690 6.21 36.04 -28.01
C TYR A 690 5.65 37.39 -27.51
N GLY A 691 5.18 37.45 -26.26
CA GLY A 691 4.61 38.67 -25.65
C GLY A 691 3.32 38.40 -24.86
N PRO A 692 2.52 39.43 -24.53
CA PRO A 692 2.68 40.82 -24.99
C PRO A 692 3.71 41.63 -24.19
N ALA A 693 4.42 42.53 -24.87
CA ALA A 693 5.03 43.70 -24.24
C ALA A 693 4.03 44.88 -24.32
N GLN A 694 3.98 45.73 -23.29
CA GLN A 694 3.01 46.84 -23.21
C GLN A 694 3.72 48.19 -23.12
N ALA A 695 3.20 49.20 -23.82
CA ALA A 695 3.59 50.58 -23.64
C ALA A 695 2.39 51.52 -23.66
N ALA A 696 2.30 52.40 -22.65
CA ALA A 696 1.37 53.52 -22.63
C ALA A 696 2.13 54.79 -22.98
N ARG A 697 1.68 55.53 -24.01
CA ARG A 697 2.27 56.82 -24.36
C ARG A 697 1.60 57.93 -23.56
N PRO A 698 2.31 58.64 -22.65
CA PRO A 698 1.70 59.72 -21.90
C PRO A 698 1.20 60.82 -22.82
N GLN A 699 0.06 61.43 -22.48
CA GLN A 699 -0.43 62.62 -23.16
C GLN A 699 0.55 63.78 -22.89
N ALA A 700 0.87 64.60 -23.90
CA ALA A 700 1.73 65.75 -23.72
C ALA A 700 1.12 66.72 -22.70
N SER A 701 1.73 66.85 -21.52
CA SER A 701 1.34 67.87 -20.53
C SER A 701 1.77 69.24 -21.07
N LEU A 702 0.82 70.15 -21.29
CA LEU A 702 1.12 71.57 -21.45
C LEU A 702 1.89 72.03 -20.20
N GLY A 703 3.15 72.45 -20.39
CA GLY A 703 4.00 72.89 -19.30
C GLY A 703 3.38 74.04 -18.52
N SER A 704 3.07 73.80 -17.25
CA SER A 704 2.69 74.85 -16.30
C SER A 704 3.89 75.79 -16.09
N ARG A 705 3.80 77.04 -16.56
CA ARG A 705 4.70 78.11 -16.10
C ARG A 705 4.28 78.51 -14.68
N VAL A 706 5.13 78.21 -13.71
CA VAL A 706 5.00 78.74 -12.35
C VAL A 706 5.44 80.20 -12.36
N TYR A 707 4.52 81.13 -12.15
CA TYR A 707 4.84 82.53 -11.84
C TYR A 707 4.92 82.69 -10.32
N VAL A 708 6.11 82.99 -9.81
CA VAL A 708 6.30 83.33 -8.40
C VAL A 708 6.15 84.86 -8.25
N PRO A 709 5.28 85.38 -7.38
CA PRO A 709 5.16 86.82 -7.17
C PRO A 709 6.40 87.38 -6.43
N LEU A 710 6.89 88.51 -6.94
CA LEU A 710 8.00 89.28 -6.40
C LEU A 710 7.50 90.08 -5.18
N VAL A 711 7.91 89.69 -3.96
CA VAL A 711 7.72 90.53 -2.77
C VAL A 711 8.86 91.55 -2.73
N ARG A 712 8.53 92.85 -2.82
CA ARG A 712 9.47 93.96 -2.69
C ARG A 712 9.26 94.66 -1.34
N ARG A 713 10.32 94.56 -0.52
CA ARG A 713 10.64 95.20 0.78
C ARG A 713 9.79 94.83 1.98
#